data_AF-A0A351KV02-F1
#
_entry.id   AF-A0A351KV02-F1
#
_cell.length_a   1.000
_cell.length_b   1.000
_cell.length_c   1.000
_cell.angle_alpha   90.00
_cell.angle_beta   90.00
_cell.angle_gamma   90.00
#
_symmetry.space_group_name_H-M   'P 1'
#
loop_
_entity.id
_entity.type
_entity.pdbx_description
1 polymer ?
#
loop_
_entity_poly.entity_id
_entity_poly.type
_entity_poly.pdbx_seq_one_letter_code
_entity_poly.pdbx_strand_id
1 'polypeptide(L)'
;MTTSFQPPLSGYRLLVTRPEGQGDGLASLLHEAGAEVIMAPLLAIEAPEAGAPGHELLNQLGAWDWLIFVSANAVRWALTQSAWTSYLAQGTRIAAIGDATRDALESNGIRVDLVPSTFSSEGLLEEPGLQAVQGQRILIVRGHGGRELLRDSLASRGAEVAVAELYRRVPVPLETLEYQLQSMGAGSFDAIIVTSGEALGHLTALWQRPTFLDVPRPLLLVPGPRLVALAHEWGWRLVLEADSAGDESLAQALRQYAHAQRTGQTAFHLREAVIPGSPEQPSTEPSAGSAHEPATQPETEAPLPNLEPERPGPEPDPIEEMPVSEPEIETAAATPEDAPAMESPVREPAPEAKAGKGKKDKKAEREPKPPRSGGFAWMGYVLLFGTLVLVGGGWFVLQELRSRQEGLGGQISDKTQQVQEVTHQLTATQTEIASLHAQIASLQSQAATDDAKIERLLAEHGEQLDVKLDATRSDLAQAIQQIQSQLNKTRGDLLVTDAEYLLGVANQKLNLIGDVKSVLAAMEAADQRLHESGDPAVFKVREVLAGEMASLRKVEGLDVVGISADLIALEKKVNLLPTHLPHAGTIKQHEAQKADEKAHAGPQDPDADAVDHAIQGIKELVTVRRIDRGVDALLTPEQVHTLQQILILKFETTRAALLRNDERLYRDSLNDATGWIEEHFDVNQDATRDTLKDIVKLREQSLNVAYPDISKSLVMLQNIEKLRLEAEDQILKKKDSVAAPRAEPPKAAPTPVPAAAPEAPPAPAVPTKPSKNAKDKEPPAKLKPDTPKPGEAPKTPESSATPEVKPKE
;
A
#
# COMPACT_ATOMS: atom_id res chain seq x y z
N MET A 1 -47.47 6.81 -16.17
CA MET A 1 -47.03 6.59 -14.77
C MET A 1 -45.85 7.49 -14.54
N THR A 2 -45.85 8.31 -13.49
CA THR A 2 -44.67 9.12 -13.11
C THR A 2 -43.72 8.25 -12.28
N THR A 3 -42.57 7.90 -12.85
CA THR A 3 -41.44 7.35 -12.10
C THR A 3 -40.98 8.40 -11.10
N SER A 4 -41.22 8.16 -9.81
CA SER A 4 -40.72 9.01 -8.73
C SER A 4 -39.19 8.91 -8.70
N PHE A 5 -38.51 10.00 -9.06
CA PHE A 5 -37.04 10.09 -8.99
C PHE A 5 -36.61 10.05 -7.52
N GLN A 6 -36.32 8.85 -7.01
CA GLN A 6 -35.87 8.65 -5.64
C GLN A 6 -34.39 9.03 -5.54
N PRO A 7 -34.00 9.97 -4.66
CA PRO A 7 -32.64 10.52 -4.65
C PRO A 7 -31.58 9.45 -4.26
N PRO A 8 -30.32 9.62 -4.70
CA PRO A 8 -29.32 8.54 -4.74
C PRO A 8 -28.97 7.95 -3.36
N LEU A 9 -29.05 8.74 -2.29
CA LEU A 9 -28.81 8.33 -0.91
C LEU A 9 -30.10 8.24 -0.06
N SER A 10 -31.28 8.28 -0.70
CA SER A 10 -32.56 8.04 -0.03
C SER A 10 -32.54 6.76 0.81
N GLY A 11 -32.79 6.90 2.11
CA GLY A 11 -32.80 5.82 3.10
C GLY A 11 -31.50 5.61 3.86
N TYR A 12 -30.38 6.26 3.47
CA TYR A 12 -29.11 6.15 4.18
C TYR A 12 -29.02 7.14 5.35
N ARG A 13 -28.48 6.67 6.49
CA ARG A 13 -28.17 7.44 7.69
C ARG A 13 -26.66 7.55 7.84
N LEU A 14 -26.12 8.76 7.70
CA LEU A 14 -24.70 9.02 7.48
C LEU A 14 -24.09 9.87 8.61
N LEU A 15 -23.00 9.40 9.20
CA LEU A 15 -22.30 10.10 10.28
C LEU A 15 -21.12 10.94 9.75
N VAL A 16 -21.21 12.26 9.84
CA VAL A 16 -20.12 13.19 9.47
C VAL A 16 -19.29 13.52 10.72
N THR A 17 -18.01 13.12 10.71
CA THR A 17 -17.12 13.23 11.89
C THR A 17 -16.18 14.44 11.89
N ARG A 18 -16.23 15.27 10.84
CA ARG A 18 -15.42 16.49 10.73
C ARG A 18 -15.72 17.47 11.88
N PRO A 19 -14.78 18.37 12.22
CA PRO A 19 -15.03 19.42 13.20
C PRO A 19 -16.21 20.32 12.84
N GLU A 20 -16.76 20.99 13.84
CA GLU A 20 -17.87 21.94 13.68
C GLU A 20 -17.54 23.06 12.66
N GLY A 21 -18.51 23.38 11.80
CA GLY A 21 -18.31 24.34 10.70
C GLY A 21 -17.27 23.88 9.66
N GLN A 22 -16.99 22.57 9.55
CA GLN A 22 -16.17 21.96 8.49
C GLN A 22 -16.85 20.76 7.83
N GLY A 23 -17.96 20.25 8.37
CA GLY A 23 -18.77 19.20 7.73
C GLY A 23 -19.96 19.72 6.94
N ASP A 24 -20.26 21.01 7.04
CA ASP A 24 -21.55 21.59 6.66
C ASP A 24 -21.81 21.51 5.14
N GLY A 25 -20.81 21.76 4.30
CA GLY A 25 -20.91 21.65 2.84
C GLY A 25 -21.19 20.21 2.38
N LEU A 26 -20.39 19.26 2.86
CA LEU A 26 -20.62 17.83 2.72
C LEU A 26 -22.02 17.43 3.24
N ALA A 27 -22.46 17.95 4.38
CA ALA A 27 -23.78 17.65 4.93
C ALA A 27 -24.91 18.20 4.04
N SER A 28 -24.77 19.37 3.42
CA SER A 28 -25.71 19.85 2.40
C SER A 28 -25.74 18.93 1.18
N LEU A 29 -24.58 18.56 0.61
CA LEU A 29 -24.49 17.68 -0.56
C LEU A 29 -25.07 16.27 -0.32
N LEU A 30 -25.02 15.79 0.92
CA LEU A 30 -25.59 14.51 1.33
C LEU A 30 -27.11 14.60 1.60
N HIS A 31 -27.60 15.69 2.20
CA HIS A 31 -29.04 15.95 2.34
C HIS A 31 -29.72 16.17 0.98
N GLU A 32 -29.11 16.91 0.07
CA GLU A 32 -29.59 17.09 -1.32
C GLU A 32 -29.62 15.75 -2.08
N ALA A 33 -28.64 14.88 -1.81
CA ALA A 33 -28.63 13.50 -2.28
C ALA A 33 -29.64 12.58 -1.56
N GLY A 34 -30.38 13.08 -0.57
CA GLY A 34 -31.51 12.40 0.09
C GLY A 34 -31.16 11.59 1.34
N ALA A 35 -29.97 11.73 1.91
CA ALA A 35 -29.58 11.07 3.16
C ALA A 35 -30.11 11.80 4.41
N GLU A 36 -30.25 11.07 5.51
CA GLU A 36 -30.26 11.64 6.85
C GLU A 36 -28.80 11.82 7.30
N VAL A 37 -28.36 13.06 7.55
CA VAL A 37 -26.97 13.34 7.93
C VAL A 37 -26.89 13.76 9.38
N ILE A 38 -26.03 13.08 10.13
CA ILE A 38 -25.81 13.29 11.56
C ILE A 38 -24.40 13.84 11.76
N MET A 39 -24.32 15.01 12.38
CA MET A 39 -23.04 15.65 12.74
C MET A 39 -22.56 15.13 14.09
N ALA A 40 -21.41 14.44 14.12
CA ALA A 40 -20.76 13.97 15.34
C ALA A 40 -19.25 14.24 15.29
N PRO A 41 -18.82 15.50 15.50
CA PRO A 41 -17.41 15.89 15.45
C PRO A 41 -16.54 15.08 16.40
N LEU A 42 -15.49 14.42 15.89
CA LEU A 42 -14.51 13.68 16.71
C LEU A 42 -13.33 14.54 17.20
N LEU A 43 -13.26 15.77 16.68
CA LEU A 43 -12.26 16.78 16.97
C LEU A 43 -12.93 18.15 17.06
N ALA A 44 -12.69 18.89 18.13
CA ALA A 44 -13.04 20.30 18.21
C ALA A 44 -11.83 21.17 17.81
N ILE A 45 -12.12 22.34 17.25
CA ILE A 45 -11.12 23.38 17.00
C ILE A 45 -11.35 24.49 18.03
N GLU A 46 -10.50 24.54 19.04
CA GLU A 46 -10.59 25.51 20.13
C GLU A 46 -9.61 26.68 19.94
N ALA A 47 -9.84 27.76 20.68
CA ALA A 47 -8.84 28.81 20.89
C ALA A 47 -7.56 28.23 21.55
N PRO A 48 -6.39 28.85 21.34
CA PRO A 48 -5.16 28.48 22.04
C PRO A 48 -5.27 28.87 23.52
N GLU A 49 -4.30 28.43 24.32
CA GLU A 49 -4.31 28.70 25.76
C GLU A 49 -4.15 30.20 26.09
N ALA A 50 -4.70 30.61 27.23
CA ALA A 50 -4.77 32.01 27.63
C ALA A 50 -3.36 32.61 27.77
N GLY A 51 -3.04 33.60 26.91
CA GLY A 51 -1.72 34.22 26.83
C GLY A 51 -0.85 33.76 25.65
N ALA A 52 -1.35 32.87 24.77
CA ALA A 52 -0.64 32.50 23.55
C ALA A 52 -0.36 33.73 22.64
N PRO A 53 0.90 34.04 22.30
CA PRO A 53 1.28 35.31 21.67
C PRO A 53 0.87 35.45 20.19
N GLY A 54 0.31 34.40 19.57
CA GLY A 54 -0.10 34.43 18.16
C GLY A 54 -1.04 35.58 17.82
N HIS A 55 -1.94 35.95 18.74
CA HIS A 55 -2.86 37.09 18.55
C HIS A 55 -2.15 38.45 18.59
N GLU A 56 -1.03 38.58 19.32
CA GLU A 56 -0.22 39.80 19.38
C GLU A 56 0.68 39.95 18.14
N LEU A 57 1.27 38.85 17.67
CA LEU A 57 2.05 38.81 16.42
C LEU A 57 1.18 39.22 15.21
N LEU A 58 -0.10 38.81 15.20
CA LEU A 58 -1.09 39.25 14.21
C LEU A 58 -1.42 40.75 14.27
N ASN A 59 -1.38 41.39 15.44
CA ASN A 59 -1.65 42.83 15.53
C ASN A 59 -0.53 43.68 14.90
N GLN A 60 0.55 43.05 14.43
CA GLN A 60 1.70 43.67 13.80
C GLN A 60 1.84 43.28 12.32
N LEU A 61 0.73 43.04 11.58
CA LEU A 61 0.76 42.56 10.17
C LEU A 61 1.80 43.26 9.28
N GLY A 62 1.84 44.60 9.30
CA GLY A 62 2.78 45.40 8.49
C GLY A 62 4.26 45.34 8.93
N ALA A 63 4.61 44.57 9.95
CA ALA A 63 5.99 44.25 10.28
C ALA A 63 6.53 43.04 9.49
N TRP A 64 5.66 42.16 8.98
CA TRP A 64 6.06 40.92 8.35
C TRP A 64 6.25 41.10 6.84
N ASP A 65 7.33 40.56 6.29
CA ASP A 65 7.56 40.49 4.84
C ASP A 65 6.72 39.36 4.21
N TRP A 66 6.50 38.27 4.96
CA TRP A 66 5.64 37.15 4.59
C TRP A 66 4.69 36.73 5.73
N LEU A 67 3.44 36.45 5.35
CA LEU A 67 2.45 35.71 6.14
C LEU A 67 2.23 34.34 5.48
N ILE A 68 2.50 33.24 6.19
CA ILE A 68 2.35 31.89 5.66
C ILE A 68 1.20 31.17 6.38
N PHE A 69 0.11 30.88 5.66
CA PHE A 69 -1.03 30.13 6.19
C PHE A 69 -0.93 28.65 5.87
N VAL A 70 -0.88 27.81 6.92
CA VAL A 70 -0.74 26.35 6.76
C VAL A 70 -2.08 25.61 6.61
N SER A 71 -3.22 26.27 6.88
CA SER A 71 -4.55 25.67 6.76
C SER A 71 -5.66 26.71 6.65
N ALA A 72 -6.80 26.34 6.06
CA ALA A 72 -8.02 27.16 6.05
C ALA A 72 -8.54 27.48 7.47
N ASN A 73 -8.25 26.62 8.47
CA ASN A 73 -8.58 26.92 9.87
C ASN A 73 -7.66 28.00 10.46
N ALA A 74 -6.39 28.06 10.06
CA ALA A 74 -5.51 29.17 10.44
C ALA A 74 -6.03 30.50 9.89
N VAL A 75 -6.56 30.49 8.65
CA VAL A 75 -7.21 31.65 8.01
C VAL A 75 -8.49 32.05 8.76
N ARG A 76 -9.39 31.11 9.05
CA ARG A 76 -10.63 31.37 9.79
C ARG A 76 -10.36 31.99 11.17
N TRP A 77 -9.44 31.42 11.93
CA TRP A 77 -9.09 31.92 13.27
C TRP A 77 -8.41 33.29 13.22
N ALA A 78 -7.48 33.49 12.28
CA ALA A 78 -6.92 34.79 11.97
C ALA A 78 -8.02 35.85 11.78
N LEU A 79 -8.94 35.61 10.85
CA LEU A 79 -10.01 36.54 10.45
C LEU A 79 -11.05 36.87 11.53
N THR A 80 -11.04 36.18 12.69
CA THR A 80 -11.88 36.58 13.83
C THR A 80 -11.47 37.93 14.43
N GLN A 81 -10.22 38.36 14.22
CA GLN A 81 -9.75 39.68 14.65
C GLN A 81 -10.13 40.78 13.65
N SER A 82 -10.49 41.97 14.13
CA SER A 82 -11.07 43.05 13.31
C SER A 82 -10.09 43.85 12.44
N ALA A 83 -8.79 43.51 12.42
CA ALA A 83 -7.73 44.38 11.88
C ALA A 83 -7.35 44.15 10.40
N TRP A 84 -7.61 42.96 9.83
CA TRP A 84 -7.00 42.47 8.57
C TRP A 84 -7.09 43.43 7.39
N THR A 85 -8.28 43.99 7.15
CA THR A 85 -8.58 44.83 5.99
C THR A 85 -7.86 46.19 6.00
N SER A 86 -7.24 46.57 7.13
CA SER A 86 -6.57 47.88 7.27
C SER A 86 -5.05 47.86 7.03
N TYR A 87 -4.39 46.69 7.09
CA TYR A 87 -2.92 46.63 7.19
C TYR A 87 -2.20 45.95 6.00
N LEU A 88 -2.89 45.23 5.11
CA LEU A 88 -2.29 44.61 3.93
C LEU A 88 -1.80 45.62 2.86
N ALA A 89 -1.98 46.93 3.08
CA ALA A 89 -1.60 48.00 2.17
C ALA A 89 -0.09 48.32 2.13
N GLN A 90 0.78 47.54 2.80
CA GLN A 90 2.21 47.87 2.98
C GLN A 90 3.20 46.88 2.35
N GLY A 91 2.74 45.92 1.52
CA GLY A 91 3.61 45.09 0.68
C GLY A 91 4.05 43.75 1.29
N THR A 92 3.56 43.39 2.48
CA THR A 92 3.58 42.03 3.02
C THR A 92 3.01 41.04 2.00
N ARG A 93 3.72 39.95 1.74
CA ARG A 93 3.29 38.88 0.83
C ARG A 93 2.58 37.77 1.57
N ILE A 94 1.67 37.08 0.88
CA ILE A 94 0.88 36.01 1.49
C ILE A 94 1.13 34.69 0.76
N ALA A 95 1.48 33.65 1.52
CA ALA A 95 1.56 32.28 1.04
C ALA A 95 0.48 31.41 1.69
N ALA A 96 -0.08 30.47 0.93
CA ALA A 96 -1.02 29.47 1.41
C ALA A 96 -0.55 28.07 0.98
N ILE A 97 -0.55 27.08 1.87
CA ILE A 97 -0.03 25.74 1.56
C ILE A 97 -0.82 25.00 0.48
N GLY A 98 -2.08 25.35 0.20
CA GLY A 98 -2.84 24.73 -0.89
C GLY A 98 -4.21 25.38 -1.14
N ASP A 99 -4.89 24.96 -2.19
CA ASP A 99 -6.11 25.58 -2.74
C ASP A 99 -7.13 26.02 -1.69
N ALA A 100 -7.64 25.09 -0.85
CA ALA A 100 -8.65 25.42 0.16
C ALA A 100 -8.21 26.48 1.19
N THR A 101 -6.90 26.71 1.33
CA THR A 101 -6.35 27.79 2.18
C THR A 101 -6.25 29.12 1.41
N ARG A 102 -5.94 29.09 0.10
CA ARG A 102 -6.07 30.26 -0.78
C ARG A 102 -7.53 30.71 -0.86
N ASP A 103 -8.45 29.79 -1.16
CA ASP A 103 -9.85 30.10 -1.40
C ASP A 103 -10.51 30.72 -0.15
N ALA A 104 -10.08 30.30 1.05
CA ALA A 104 -10.50 30.91 2.32
C ALA A 104 -9.98 32.35 2.51
N LEU A 105 -8.78 32.69 2.00
CA LEU A 105 -8.23 34.05 2.02
C LEU A 105 -8.93 34.92 0.97
N GLU A 106 -9.02 34.43 -0.26
CA GLU A 106 -9.57 35.19 -1.40
C GLU A 106 -11.07 35.44 -1.27
N SER A 107 -11.83 34.52 -0.66
CA SER A 107 -13.24 34.74 -0.29
C SER A 107 -13.44 35.89 0.71
N ASN A 108 -12.39 36.28 1.43
CA ASN A 108 -12.37 37.42 2.35
C ASN A 108 -11.64 38.65 1.76
N GLY A 109 -11.42 38.66 0.44
CA GLY A 109 -10.75 39.76 -0.28
C GLY A 109 -9.22 39.81 -0.08
N ILE A 110 -8.63 38.79 0.54
CA ILE A 110 -7.18 38.70 0.76
C ILE A 110 -6.54 37.94 -0.39
N ARG A 111 -5.79 38.65 -1.24
CA ARG A 111 -4.99 38.06 -2.32
C ARG A 111 -3.88 37.17 -1.75
N VAL A 112 -3.65 36.03 -2.40
CA VAL A 112 -2.46 35.20 -2.17
C VAL A 112 -1.43 35.46 -3.26
N ASP A 113 -0.14 35.50 -2.89
CA ASP A 113 0.99 35.71 -3.80
C ASP A 113 1.73 34.40 -4.14
N LEU A 114 1.62 33.38 -3.28
CA LEU A 114 2.25 32.09 -3.46
C LEU A 114 1.36 30.93 -2.98
N VAL A 115 1.13 29.96 -3.86
CA VAL A 115 0.60 28.62 -3.52
C VAL A 115 1.57 27.61 -4.13
N PRO A 116 2.07 26.62 -3.38
CA PRO A 116 3.07 25.70 -3.90
C PRO A 116 2.46 24.67 -4.85
N SER A 117 3.27 24.23 -5.81
CA SER A 117 2.94 23.15 -6.75
C SER A 117 2.62 21.81 -6.07
N THR A 118 3.22 21.55 -4.90
CA THR A 118 2.87 20.43 -4.00
C THR A 118 2.35 20.99 -2.68
N PHE A 119 1.15 20.58 -2.25
CA PHE A 119 0.46 21.14 -1.08
C PHE A 119 1.01 20.64 0.27
N SER A 120 2.27 20.92 0.54
CA SER A 120 3.00 20.52 1.74
C SER A 120 3.94 21.63 2.24
N SER A 121 4.53 21.45 3.42
CA SER A 121 5.56 22.37 3.93
C SER A 121 6.85 22.25 3.10
N GLU A 122 7.12 21.05 2.63
CA GLU A 122 8.23 20.66 1.78
C GLU A 122 8.14 21.35 0.41
N GLY A 123 6.98 21.27 -0.27
CA GLY A 123 6.75 21.96 -1.55
C GLY A 123 6.83 23.49 -1.42
N LEU A 124 6.30 24.06 -0.32
CA LEU A 124 6.43 25.49 -0.06
C LEU A 124 7.88 25.93 0.19
N LEU A 125 8.74 25.05 0.68
CA LEU A 125 10.18 25.29 0.81
C LEU A 125 10.94 25.15 -0.51
N GLU A 126 10.38 24.50 -1.53
CA GLU A 126 10.96 24.39 -2.87
C GLU A 126 10.66 25.62 -3.73
N GLU A 127 9.52 26.29 -3.52
CA GLU A 127 9.09 27.43 -4.31
C GLU A 127 10.12 28.58 -4.37
N PRO A 128 10.44 29.13 -5.57
CA PRO A 128 11.50 30.15 -5.73
C PRO A 128 11.34 31.39 -4.87
N GLY A 129 10.10 31.78 -4.54
CA GLY A 129 9.79 32.92 -3.69
C GLY A 129 10.29 32.81 -2.25
N LEU A 130 10.56 31.60 -1.76
CA LEU A 130 11.00 31.33 -0.38
C LEU A 130 12.42 30.72 -0.28
N GLN A 131 13.15 30.64 -1.39
CA GLN A 131 14.57 30.26 -1.40
C GLN A 131 15.46 31.37 -0.83
N ALA A 132 15.24 32.62 -1.26
CA ALA A 132 16.04 33.79 -0.90
C ALA A 132 15.36 34.64 0.19
N VAL A 133 15.33 34.13 1.42
CA VAL A 133 14.62 34.74 2.57
C VAL A 133 15.54 35.36 3.64
N GLN A 134 16.86 35.44 3.39
CA GLN A 134 17.82 35.97 4.35
C GLN A 134 17.47 37.41 4.77
N GLY A 135 17.30 37.64 6.07
CA GLY A 135 16.95 38.94 6.66
C GLY A 135 15.47 39.34 6.53
N GLN A 136 14.60 38.51 5.94
CA GLN A 136 13.15 38.74 5.91
C GLN A 136 12.49 38.26 7.20
N ARG A 137 11.41 38.93 7.61
CA ARG A 137 10.57 38.56 8.76
C ARG A 137 9.36 37.78 8.29
N ILE A 138 9.22 36.55 8.76
CA ILE A 138 8.18 35.61 8.31
C ILE A 138 7.33 35.19 9.50
N LEU A 139 6.01 35.34 9.39
CA LEU A 139 5.06 34.83 10.38
C LEU A 139 4.32 33.60 9.81
N ILE A 140 4.55 32.44 10.42
CA ILE A 140 3.83 31.20 10.12
C ILE A 140 2.54 31.16 10.96
N VAL A 141 1.39 31.20 10.30
CA VAL A 141 0.07 31.20 10.91
C VAL A 141 -0.49 29.78 10.88
N ARG A 142 -0.68 29.17 12.06
CA ARG A 142 -1.01 27.74 12.20
C ARG A 142 -1.85 27.41 13.44
N GLY A 143 -2.19 26.14 13.57
CA GLY A 143 -2.66 25.55 14.82
C GLY A 143 -1.50 25.18 15.74
N HIS A 144 -1.85 24.91 17.00
CA HIS A 144 -0.95 24.37 18.01
C HIS A 144 -0.46 22.98 17.62
N GLY A 145 0.87 22.80 17.67
CA GLY A 145 1.55 21.56 17.30
C GLY A 145 1.61 21.32 15.78
N GLY A 146 2.70 20.72 15.33
CA GLY A 146 2.96 20.46 13.92
C GLY A 146 4.41 20.05 13.67
N ARG A 147 4.83 20.04 12.40
CA ARG A 147 6.24 19.91 12.02
C ARG A 147 6.89 21.29 12.10
N GLU A 148 8.01 21.41 12.81
CA GLU A 148 8.81 22.64 12.83
C GLU A 148 9.67 22.81 11.56
N LEU A 149 9.71 21.82 10.66
CA LEU A 149 10.48 21.83 9.41
C LEU A 149 10.38 23.14 8.60
N LEU A 150 9.18 23.69 8.44
CA LEU A 150 8.96 24.96 7.74
C LEU A 150 9.62 26.14 8.44
N ARG A 151 9.51 26.21 9.77
CA ARG A 151 10.14 27.23 10.62
C ARG A 151 11.67 27.11 10.57
N ASP A 152 12.18 25.90 10.78
CA ASP A 152 13.61 25.64 10.93
C ASP A 152 14.36 25.75 9.60
N SER A 153 13.70 25.42 8.48
CA SER A 153 14.26 25.58 7.13
C SER A 153 14.30 27.05 6.70
N LEU A 154 13.28 27.85 7.03
CA LEU A 154 13.30 29.29 6.76
C LEU A 154 14.29 30.03 7.69
N ALA A 155 14.38 29.64 8.97
CA ALA A 155 15.36 30.18 9.91
C ALA A 155 16.81 29.84 9.54
N SER A 156 17.08 28.61 9.07
CA SER A 156 18.42 28.22 8.58
C SER A 156 18.79 28.87 7.24
N ARG A 157 17.81 29.29 6.43
CA ARG A 157 18.00 30.23 5.30
C ARG A 157 18.22 31.69 5.74
N GLY A 158 18.24 31.95 7.05
CA GLY A 158 18.55 33.26 7.63
C GLY A 158 17.36 34.22 7.74
N ALA A 159 16.12 33.73 7.68
CA ALA A 159 14.94 34.54 7.99
C ALA A 159 14.72 34.66 9.50
N GLU A 160 14.10 35.76 9.95
CA GLU A 160 13.54 35.88 11.30
C GLU A 160 12.12 35.29 11.28
N VAL A 161 11.97 34.07 11.81
CA VAL A 161 10.70 33.31 11.71
C VAL A 161 9.97 33.26 13.04
N ALA A 162 8.76 33.80 13.07
CA ALA A 162 7.82 33.70 14.18
C ALA A 162 6.68 32.73 13.85
N VAL A 163 6.01 32.21 14.89
CA VAL A 163 4.86 31.30 14.75
C VAL A 163 3.67 31.86 15.52
N ALA A 164 2.58 32.14 14.80
CA ALA A 164 1.28 32.45 15.38
C ALA A 164 0.44 31.17 15.45
N GLU A 165 0.42 30.54 16.63
CA GLU A 165 -0.52 29.46 16.94
C GLU A 165 -1.87 30.08 17.36
N LEU A 166 -2.90 29.92 16.52
CA LEU A 166 -4.20 30.61 16.64
C LEU A 166 -5.38 29.71 17.00
N TYR A 167 -5.18 28.40 17.01
CA TYR A 167 -6.18 27.41 17.40
C TYR A 167 -5.48 26.15 17.90
N ARG A 168 -6.18 25.29 18.63
CA ARG A 168 -5.74 23.91 18.91
C ARG A 168 -6.77 22.91 18.43
N ARG A 169 -6.31 21.71 18.05
CA ARG A 169 -7.16 20.53 17.89
C ARG A 169 -7.22 19.83 19.24
N VAL A 170 -8.40 19.42 19.65
CA VAL A 170 -8.59 18.57 20.84
C VAL A 170 -9.60 17.46 20.53
N PRO A 171 -9.46 16.27 21.13
CA PRO A 171 -10.51 15.25 21.10
C PRO A 171 -11.81 15.81 21.69
N VAL A 172 -12.94 15.52 21.04
CA VAL A 172 -14.23 15.61 21.73
C VAL A 172 -14.30 14.44 22.72
N PRO A 173 -14.70 14.65 24.00
CA PRO A 173 -14.74 13.59 24.99
C PRO A 173 -15.57 12.38 24.53
N LEU A 174 -15.03 11.18 24.73
CA LEU A 174 -15.66 9.94 24.27
C LEU A 174 -17.01 9.70 24.96
N GLU A 175 -17.18 10.17 26.19
CA GLU A 175 -18.43 10.14 26.96
C GLU A 175 -19.54 10.98 26.28
N THR A 176 -19.17 12.13 25.73
CA THR A 176 -20.11 13.03 25.03
C THR A 176 -20.55 12.40 23.71
N LEU A 177 -19.60 11.83 22.96
CA LEU A 177 -19.87 11.11 21.71
C LEU A 177 -20.69 9.84 21.95
N GLU A 178 -20.34 9.05 22.96
CA GLU A 178 -21.06 7.84 23.37
C GLU A 178 -22.52 8.16 23.72
N TYR A 179 -22.76 9.16 24.57
CA TYR A 179 -24.11 9.61 24.90
C TYR A 179 -24.88 10.11 23.67
N GLN A 180 -24.25 10.91 22.80
CA GLN A 180 -24.87 11.41 21.58
C GLN A 180 -25.30 10.23 20.67
N LEU A 181 -24.38 9.32 20.34
CA LEU A 181 -24.67 8.18 19.46
C LEU A 181 -25.66 7.19 20.08
N GLN A 182 -25.62 6.95 21.40
CA GLN A 182 -26.63 6.16 22.12
C GLN A 182 -28.03 6.78 21.95
N SER A 183 -28.16 8.09 22.14
CA SER A 183 -29.45 8.80 22.07
C SER A 183 -30.10 8.77 20.68
N MET A 184 -29.30 8.55 19.63
CA MET A 184 -29.73 8.45 18.23
C MET A 184 -29.90 6.99 17.75
N GLY A 185 -29.73 6.01 18.64
CA GLY A 185 -29.72 4.58 18.36
C GLY A 185 -28.34 4.06 18.00
N ALA A 186 -27.62 3.49 18.97
CA ALA A 186 -26.31 2.88 18.74
C ALA A 186 -26.37 1.81 17.62
N GLY A 187 -25.48 1.92 16.63
CA GLY A 187 -25.41 0.99 15.49
C GLY A 187 -26.39 1.24 14.34
N SER A 188 -27.23 2.27 14.40
CA SER A 188 -28.25 2.55 13.37
C SER A 188 -27.78 3.46 12.22
N PHE A 189 -26.50 3.39 11.86
CA PHE A 189 -25.87 4.22 10.81
C PHE A 189 -25.35 3.32 9.68
N ASP A 190 -25.61 3.68 8.42
CA ASP A 190 -25.16 2.90 7.27
C ASP A 190 -23.66 3.14 6.96
N ALA A 191 -23.21 4.38 7.12
CA ALA A 191 -21.81 4.74 6.93
C ALA A 191 -21.33 5.89 7.84
N ILE A 192 -20.03 5.90 8.13
CA ILE A 192 -19.32 6.92 8.89
C ILE A 192 -18.21 7.52 8.01
N ILE A 193 -18.15 8.85 7.93
CA ILE A 193 -17.20 9.58 7.09
C ILE A 193 -16.09 10.17 7.95
N VAL A 194 -14.83 9.76 7.71
CA VAL A 194 -13.66 10.20 8.48
C VAL A 194 -12.56 10.73 7.55
N THR A 195 -12.08 11.95 7.81
CA THR A 195 -11.12 12.64 6.93
C THR A 195 -9.72 12.84 7.53
N SER A 196 -9.41 12.24 8.69
CA SER A 196 -8.05 12.24 9.26
C SER A 196 -7.77 11.00 10.10
N GLY A 197 -6.51 10.57 10.18
CA GLY A 197 -6.08 9.44 11.02
C GLY A 197 -6.25 9.69 12.52
N GLU A 198 -6.19 10.96 12.93
CA GLU A 198 -6.45 11.41 14.31
C GLU A 198 -7.93 11.16 14.68
N ALA A 199 -8.87 11.62 13.85
CA ALA A 199 -10.29 11.34 14.02
C ALA A 199 -10.60 9.84 13.90
N LEU A 200 -9.93 9.11 13.01
CA LEU A 200 -10.07 7.65 12.89
C LEU A 200 -9.62 6.91 14.18
N GLY A 201 -8.60 7.43 14.86
CA GLY A 201 -8.16 6.90 16.15
C GLY A 201 -9.21 7.10 17.23
N HIS A 202 -9.79 8.31 17.30
CA HIS A 202 -10.87 8.62 18.23
C HIS A 202 -12.14 7.79 17.95
N LEU A 203 -12.50 7.58 16.67
CA LEU A 203 -13.60 6.69 16.28
C LEU A 203 -13.34 5.24 16.69
N THR A 204 -12.11 4.76 16.49
CA THR A 204 -11.74 3.39 16.84
C THR A 204 -11.75 3.19 18.37
N ALA A 205 -11.28 4.17 19.14
CA ALA A 205 -11.37 4.15 20.60
C ALA A 205 -12.82 4.18 21.10
N LEU A 206 -13.70 4.96 20.44
CA LEU A 206 -15.14 4.94 20.71
C LEU A 206 -15.75 3.56 20.48
N TRP A 207 -15.39 2.90 19.36
CA TRP A 207 -15.81 1.52 19.04
C TRP A 207 -15.12 0.41 19.87
N GLN A 208 -14.23 0.75 20.80
CA GLN A 208 -13.68 -0.17 21.81
C GLN A 208 -14.37 -0.03 23.18
N ARG A 209 -15.27 0.94 23.37
CA ARG A 209 -16.04 1.08 24.62
C ARG A 209 -17.12 -0.02 24.72
N PRO A 210 -17.50 -0.47 25.92
CA PRO A 210 -18.49 -1.53 26.11
C PRO A 210 -19.81 -1.29 25.37
N THR A 211 -20.27 -0.04 25.26
CA THR A 211 -21.46 0.37 24.48
C THR A 211 -21.46 -0.11 23.02
N PHE A 212 -20.29 -0.13 22.38
CA PHE A 212 -20.15 -0.38 20.95
C PHE A 212 -19.45 -1.71 20.64
N LEU A 213 -19.11 -2.49 21.65
CA LEU A 213 -18.34 -3.73 21.49
C LEU A 213 -19.14 -4.82 20.74
N ASP A 214 -20.45 -4.90 21.02
CA ASP A 214 -21.40 -5.78 20.32
C ASP A 214 -22.05 -5.11 19.09
N VAL A 215 -21.70 -3.84 18.79
CA VAL A 215 -22.26 -3.08 17.67
C VAL A 215 -21.42 -3.33 16.42
N PRO A 216 -21.98 -3.89 15.33
CA PRO A 216 -21.24 -4.11 14.10
C PRO A 216 -20.70 -2.79 13.55
N ARG A 217 -19.44 -2.79 13.10
CA ARG A 217 -18.83 -1.60 12.49
C ARG A 217 -19.51 -1.32 11.13
N PRO A 218 -20.10 -0.14 10.92
CA PRO A 218 -20.71 0.23 9.65
C PRO A 218 -19.64 0.54 8.59
N LEU A 219 -20.07 0.87 7.37
CA LEU A 219 -19.16 1.26 6.29
C LEU A 219 -18.36 2.50 6.68
N LEU A 220 -17.03 2.44 6.58
CA LEU A 220 -16.16 3.57 6.82
C LEU A 220 -15.73 4.22 5.50
N LEU A 221 -16.15 5.46 5.25
CA LEU A 221 -15.64 6.27 4.13
C LEU A 221 -14.40 7.05 4.57
N VAL A 222 -13.30 6.88 3.84
CA VAL A 222 -12.04 7.62 4.08
C VAL A 222 -11.39 8.12 2.79
N PRO A 223 -10.69 9.27 2.82
CA PRO A 223 -9.95 9.78 1.67
C PRO A 223 -8.55 9.15 1.54
N GLY A 224 -8.30 8.54 0.38
CA GLY A 224 -6.99 8.06 -0.06
C GLY A 224 -6.40 6.83 0.66
N PRO A 225 -5.39 6.18 0.07
CA PRO A 225 -5.04 4.80 0.40
C PRO A 225 -4.35 4.66 1.76
N ARG A 226 -3.74 5.75 2.26
CA ARG A 226 -3.09 5.77 3.58
C ARG A 226 -4.09 5.60 4.73
N LEU A 227 -5.27 6.22 4.64
CA LEU A 227 -6.30 6.05 5.67
C LEU A 227 -7.02 4.69 5.52
N VAL A 228 -7.15 4.17 4.30
CA VAL A 228 -7.68 2.82 4.07
C VAL A 228 -6.81 1.76 4.76
N ALA A 229 -5.49 1.82 4.57
CA ALA A 229 -4.54 0.92 5.24
C ALA A 229 -4.63 1.02 6.78
N LEU A 230 -4.65 2.24 7.32
CA LEU A 230 -4.76 2.50 8.76
C LEU A 230 -6.11 2.01 9.36
N ALA A 231 -7.20 2.14 8.60
CA ALA A 231 -8.50 1.63 8.99
C ALA A 231 -8.52 0.10 9.10
N HIS A 232 -7.91 -0.61 8.13
CA HIS A 232 -7.77 -2.06 8.17
C HIS A 232 -6.88 -2.54 9.32
N GLU A 233 -5.74 -1.88 9.55
CA GLU A 233 -4.84 -2.14 10.70
C GLU A 233 -5.61 -2.06 12.03
N TRP A 234 -6.51 -1.09 12.15
CA TRP A 234 -7.35 -0.87 13.32
C TRP A 234 -8.69 -1.65 13.32
N GLY A 235 -8.83 -2.61 12.42
CA GLY A 235 -9.92 -3.60 12.41
C GLY A 235 -11.21 -3.19 11.68
N TRP A 236 -11.21 -2.10 10.91
CA TRP A 236 -12.33 -1.77 10.02
C TRP A 236 -12.25 -2.62 8.74
N ARG A 237 -13.25 -3.48 8.53
CA ARG A 237 -13.31 -4.39 7.37
C ARG A 237 -14.00 -3.76 6.16
N LEU A 238 -15.16 -3.14 6.38
CA LEU A 238 -15.91 -2.42 5.35
C LEU A 238 -15.37 -1.00 5.25
N VAL A 239 -14.40 -0.79 4.35
CA VAL A 239 -13.81 0.52 4.07
C VAL A 239 -14.02 0.88 2.61
N LEU A 240 -14.48 2.12 2.37
CA LEU A 240 -14.63 2.74 1.07
C LEU A 240 -13.62 3.89 0.94
N GLU A 241 -12.88 3.88 -0.16
CA GLU A 241 -11.92 4.93 -0.52
C GLU A 241 -12.62 6.04 -1.34
N ALA A 242 -12.31 7.29 -1.03
CA ALA A 242 -12.60 8.45 -1.89
C ALA A 242 -11.29 9.06 -2.41
N ASP A 243 -11.31 9.60 -3.63
CA ASP A 243 -10.12 10.15 -4.30
C ASP A 243 -9.46 11.30 -3.51
N SER A 244 -10.25 12.05 -2.76
CA SER A 244 -9.77 13.19 -1.96
C SER A 244 -10.62 13.40 -0.71
N ALA A 245 -10.11 14.23 0.20
CA ALA A 245 -10.85 14.69 1.38
C ALA A 245 -11.93 15.74 1.08
N GLY A 246 -12.12 16.12 -0.20
CA GLY A 246 -13.07 17.16 -0.64
C GLY A 246 -14.52 16.70 -0.60
N ASP A 247 -15.42 17.65 -0.33
CA ASP A 247 -16.83 17.38 0.01
C ASP A 247 -17.58 16.65 -1.12
N GLU A 248 -17.43 17.09 -2.37
CA GLU A 248 -18.07 16.43 -3.52
C GLU A 248 -17.44 15.07 -3.85
N SER A 249 -16.15 14.86 -3.59
CA SER A 249 -15.49 13.56 -3.79
C SER A 249 -16.01 12.51 -2.79
N LEU A 250 -16.16 12.90 -1.52
CA LEU A 250 -16.77 12.07 -0.47
C LEU A 250 -18.26 11.80 -0.75
N ALA A 251 -19.02 12.82 -1.19
CA ALA A 251 -20.41 12.65 -1.55
C ALA A 251 -20.59 11.76 -2.80
N GLN A 252 -19.74 11.93 -3.83
CA GLN A 252 -19.74 11.12 -5.05
C GLN A 252 -19.45 9.64 -4.76
N ALA A 253 -18.43 9.34 -3.94
CA ALA A 253 -18.11 7.95 -3.56
C ALA A 253 -19.31 7.24 -2.92
N LEU A 254 -20.06 7.93 -2.03
CA LEU A 254 -21.28 7.40 -1.44
C LEU A 254 -22.42 7.25 -2.45
N ARG A 255 -22.64 8.23 -3.34
CA ARG A 255 -23.67 8.14 -4.41
C ARG A 255 -23.40 6.95 -5.33
N GLN A 256 -22.13 6.70 -5.68
CA GLN A 256 -21.70 5.55 -6.48
C GLN A 256 -21.90 4.23 -5.72
N TYR A 257 -21.48 4.14 -4.46
CA TYR A 257 -21.71 2.97 -3.60
C TYR A 257 -23.20 2.61 -3.50
N ALA A 258 -24.05 3.60 -3.20
CA ALA A 258 -25.49 3.40 -3.10
C ALA A 258 -26.14 2.99 -4.43
N HIS A 259 -25.61 3.46 -5.57
CA HIS A 259 -26.05 3.02 -6.89
C HIS A 259 -25.64 1.56 -7.17
N ALA A 260 -24.40 1.17 -6.86
CA ALA A 260 -23.91 -0.20 -7.01
C ALA A 260 -24.75 -1.19 -6.18
N GLN A 261 -25.02 -0.85 -4.91
CA GLN A 261 -25.88 -1.65 -4.02
C GLN A 261 -27.32 -1.78 -4.56
N ARG A 262 -27.90 -0.72 -5.13
CA ARG A 262 -29.26 -0.74 -5.71
C ARG A 262 -29.35 -1.49 -7.05
N THR A 263 -28.25 -1.61 -7.79
CA THR A 263 -28.19 -2.28 -9.10
C THR A 263 -27.65 -3.71 -9.04
N GLY A 264 -27.13 -4.15 -7.89
CA GLY A 264 -26.49 -5.46 -7.72
C GLY A 264 -25.13 -5.58 -8.42
N GLN A 265 -24.53 -4.47 -8.83
CA GLN A 265 -23.23 -4.46 -9.52
C GLN A 265 -22.08 -4.50 -8.51
N THR A 266 -21.55 -5.69 -8.24
CA THR A 266 -20.40 -5.96 -7.35
C THR A 266 -19.04 -5.50 -7.90
N ALA A 267 -19.02 -4.40 -8.66
CA ALA A 267 -17.86 -3.82 -9.32
C ALA A 267 -17.38 -2.51 -8.64
N PHE A 268 -17.43 -2.45 -7.31
CA PHE A 268 -17.00 -1.29 -6.53
C PHE A 268 -15.98 -1.71 -5.46
N HIS A 269 -14.92 -0.92 -5.27
CA HIS A 269 -13.74 -1.32 -4.49
C HIS A 269 -13.95 -1.24 -2.96
N LEU A 270 -14.82 -2.09 -2.43
CA LEU A 270 -14.71 -2.52 -1.03
C LEU A 270 -13.41 -3.32 -0.90
N ARG A 271 -12.41 -2.74 -0.23
CA ARG A 271 -11.20 -3.47 0.16
C ARG A 271 -11.51 -4.25 1.43
N GLU A 272 -11.64 -5.57 1.32
CA GLU A 272 -11.72 -6.44 2.49
C GLU A 272 -10.31 -6.92 2.88
N ALA A 273 -10.02 -6.93 4.17
CA ALA A 273 -8.68 -7.22 4.67
C ALA A 273 -8.36 -8.72 4.57
N VAL A 274 -7.50 -9.09 3.62
CA VAL A 274 -6.96 -10.46 3.48
C VAL A 274 -6.13 -10.80 4.72
N ILE A 275 -6.64 -11.72 5.55
CA ILE A 275 -5.95 -12.20 6.75
C ILE A 275 -4.99 -13.33 6.36
N PRO A 276 -3.66 -13.16 6.51
CA PRO A 276 -2.71 -14.21 6.18
C PRO A 276 -2.60 -15.24 7.33
N GLY A 277 -3.31 -16.36 7.22
CA GLY A 277 -2.96 -17.59 7.94
C GLY A 277 -4.03 -18.25 8.81
N SER A 278 -4.94 -18.99 8.18
CA SER A 278 -5.46 -20.27 8.72
C SER A 278 -5.98 -21.12 7.55
N PRO A 279 -5.81 -22.46 7.58
CA PRO A 279 -6.10 -23.30 6.42
C PRO A 279 -7.61 -23.57 6.27
N GLU A 280 -8.13 -23.37 5.06
CA GLU A 280 -9.41 -23.95 4.66
C GLU A 280 -9.32 -25.47 4.53
N GLN A 281 -10.34 -26.18 5.01
CA GLN A 281 -10.89 -27.32 4.28
C GLN A 281 -12.43 -27.33 4.38
N PRO A 282 -13.15 -27.89 3.39
CA PRO A 282 -14.51 -27.43 3.08
C PRO A 282 -15.61 -28.44 3.45
N SER A 283 -16.83 -27.93 3.69
CA SER A 283 -18.05 -28.75 3.62
C SER A 283 -19.27 -27.94 3.19
N THR A 284 -19.84 -28.38 2.07
CA THR A 284 -21.12 -27.98 1.46
C THR A 284 -22.34 -28.08 2.38
N GLU A 285 -23.28 -27.16 2.22
CA GLU A 285 -24.71 -27.28 2.55
C GLU A 285 -25.56 -27.45 1.26
N PRO A 286 -26.90 -27.65 1.27
CA PRO A 286 -27.84 -27.81 2.41
C PRO A 286 -28.80 -29.02 2.31
N SER A 287 -29.51 -29.36 3.41
CA SER A 287 -30.98 -29.64 3.41
C SER A 287 -31.52 -29.97 4.83
N ALA A 288 -32.75 -29.55 5.13
CA ALA A 288 -33.44 -29.58 6.44
C ALA A 288 -33.84 -30.98 6.99
N GLY A 289 -34.02 -31.12 8.31
CA GLY A 289 -34.38 -32.43 8.92
C GLY A 289 -34.78 -32.60 10.40
N SER A 290 -35.34 -31.61 11.11
CA SER A 290 -36.18 -31.74 12.34
C SER A 290 -35.90 -32.82 13.44
N ALA A 291 -35.42 -32.34 14.60
CA ALA A 291 -35.83 -32.69 15.98
C ALA A 291 -35.32 -33.94 16.75
N HIS A 292 -35.37 -33.78 18.10
CA HIS A 292 -35.26 -34.73 19.23
C HIS A 292 -33.88 -35.17 19.78
N GLU A 293 -33.69 -34.80 21.06
CA GLU A 293 -32.84 -35.41 22.10
C GLU A 293 -33.50 -36.70 22.69
N PRO A 294 -32.87 -37.46 23.63
CA PRO A 294 -31.46 -37.44 24.08
C PRO A 294 -30.79 -38.85 24.21
N ALA A 295 -29.54 -38.85 24.69
CA ALA A 295 -28.98 -39.73 25.75
C ALA A 295 -27.83 -40.73 25.45
N THR A 296 -26.93 -40.82 26.44
CA THR A 296 -25.96 -41.89 26.79
C THR A 296 -24.58 -41.96 26.09
N GLN A 297 -23.56 -42.24 26.91
CA GLN A 297 -22.15 -42.57 26.60
C GLN A 297 -21.89 -44.05 27.00
N PRO A 298 -20.65 -44.63 27.07
CA PRO A 298 -19.32 -44.26 26.53
C PRO A 298 -18.62 -45.47 25.82
N GLU A 299 -17.27 -45.48 25.72
CA GLU A 299 -16.37 -46.67 25.57
C GLU A 299 -16.33 -47.40 24.18
N THR A 300 -15.26 -48.07 23.69
CA THR A 300 -13.86 -48.30 24.18
C THR A 300 -12.89 -48.81 23.06
N GLU A 301 -11.58 -48.50 23.18
CA GLU A 301 -10.36 -49.13 22.57
C GLU A 301 -10.14 -49.30 21.03
N ALA A 302 -8.93 -49.78 20.67
CA ALA A 302 -8.28 -49.86 19.34
C ALA A 302 -8.01 -51.35 18.92
N PRO A 303 -7.11 -51.79 17.99
CA PRO A 303 -6.07 -51.12 17.19
C PRO A 303 -5.87 -51.57 15.71
N LEU A 304 -4.75 -51.14 15.11
CA LEU A 304 -4.14 -51.40 13.78
C LEU A 304 -4.06 -52.90 13.34
N PRO A 305 -3.90 -53.19 12.02
CA PRO A 305 -2.55 -53.37 11.46
C PRO A 305 -2.27 -52.91 9.99
N ASN A 306 -0.99 -52.53 9.83
CA ASN A 306 -0.11 -52.32 8.67
C ASN A 306 -0.38 -52.97 7.28
N LEU A 307 0.03 -52.27 6.21
CA LEU A 307 0.71 -52.83 5.02
C LEU A 307 1.51 -51.75 4.26
N GLU A 308 2.52 -52.15 3.48
CA GLU A 308 3.65 -51.31 3.01
C GLU A 308 3.72 -51.09 1.48
N PRO A 309 4.59 -50.19 0.94
CA PRO A 309 4.38 -49.52 -0.35
C PRO A 309 5.16 -50.08 -1.56
N GLU A 310 4.77 -49.65 -2.77
CA GLU A 310 5.54 -49.81 -4.03
C GLU A 310 5.99 -48.46 -4.64
N ARG A 311 6.79 -48.53 -5.72
CA ARG A 311 7.61 -47.42 -6.28
C ARG A 311 7.32 -47.10 -7.78
N PRO A 312 7.83 -45.98 -8.34
CA PRO A 312 7.21 -45.31 -9.50
C PRO A 312 8.01 -45.34 -10.83
N GLY A 313 7.38 -44.79 -11.89
CA GLY A 313 8.00 -44.24 -13.11
C GLY A 313 7.37 -44.73 -14.43
N PRO A 314 7.62 -44.09 -15.61
CA PRO A 314 8.37 -42.84 -15.85
C PRO A 314 7.62 -41.80 -16.78
N GLU A 315 8.32 -40.72 -17.17
CA GLU A 315 7.90 -39.63 -18.08
C GLU A 315 7.99 -40.00 -19.59
N PRO A 316 7.54 -39.14 -20.54
CA PRO A 316 8.48 -38.18 -21.18
C PRO A 316 7.91 -36.81 -21.66
N ASP A 317 8.81 -35.86 -21.98
CA ASP A 317 8.54 -34.49 -22.52
C ASP A 317 8.62 -34.40 -24.10
N PRO A 318 9.00 -33.28 -24.78
CA PRO A 318 8.06 -32.31 -25.39
C PRO A 318 8.33 -31.95 -26.89
N ILE A 319 7.44 -31.18 -27.56
CA ILE A 319 7.63 -30.60 -28.92
C ILE A 319 7.00 -29.18 -29.04
N GLU A 320 7.47 -28.37 -30.01
CA GLU A 320 7.34 -26.90 -30.17
C GLU A 320 6.22 -26.37 -31.12
N GLU A 321 5.86 -25.08 -30.91
CA GLU A 321 5.46 -23.98 -31.83
C GLU A 321 4.45 -24.07 -33.02
N MET A 322 3.44 -23.17 -32.96
CA MET A 322 2.86 -22.30 -34.02
C MET A 322 2.09 -22.90 -35.24
N PRO A 323 1.28 -22.12 -36.02
CA PRO A 323 0.85 -20.71 -35.90
C PRO A 323 -0.71 -20.51 -35.88
N VAL A 324 -1.19 -19.27 -36.07
CA VAL A 324 -2.61 -18.82 -35.99
C VAL A 324 -3.24 -18.53 -37.36
N SER A 325 -4.56 -18.74 -37.52
CA SER A 325 -5.42 -18.10 -38.52
C SER A 325 -6.91 -18.06 -38.08
N GLU A 326 -7.68 -17.10 -38.59
CA GLU A 326 -9.05 -16.73 -38.14
C GLU A 326 -10.18 -17.66 -38.65
N PRO A 327 -11.46 -17.42 -38.24
CA PRO A 327 -12.36 -16.73 -39.18
C PRO A 327 -13.41 -15.75 -38.58
N GLU A 328 -13.75 -14.71 -39.38
CA GLU A 328 -15.10 -14.36 -39.90
C GLU A 328 -16.32 -15.25 -39.46
N ILE A 329 -17.56 -14.78 -39.23
CA ILE A 329 -18.24 -13.47 -39.09
C ILE A 329 -19.34 -13.66 -37.97
N GLU A 330 -20.50 -13.01 -37.74
CA GLU A 330 -21.37 -11.95 -38.31
C GLU A 330 -22.27 -11.40 -37.17
N THR A 331 -22.71 -10.12 -37.18
CA THR A 331 -24.12 -9.74 -36.85
C THR A 331 -24.47 -8.28 -37.17
N ALA A 332 -25.72 -8.04 -37.52
CA ALA A 332 -26.21 -6.78 -38.11
C ALA A 332 -26.62 -5.67 -37.12
N ALA A 333 -26.64 -4.44 -37.63
CA ALA A 333 -27.39 -3.29 -37.08
C ALA A 333 -28.48 -2.84 -38.09
N ALA A 334 -29.51 -2.13 -37.62
CA ALA A 334 -30.76 -1.89 -38.38
C ALA A 334 -30.90 -0.48 -39.00
N THR A 335 -31.88 -0.36 -39.90
CA THR A 335 -32.35 0.79 -40.72
C THR A 335 -32.85 2.01 -39.91
N PRO A 336 -33.01 3.23 -40.49
CA PRO A 336 -33.82 3.57 -41.69
C PRO A 336 -33.02 4.19 -42.85
N GLU A 337 -33.40 4.18 -44.14
CA GLU A 337 -34.70 4.13 -44.85
C GLU A 337 -35.42 5.49 -45.02
N ASP A 338 -35.20 6.13 -46.19
CA ASP A 338 -36.28 6.52 -47.12
C ASP A 338 -35.71 6.65 -48.57
N ALA A 339 -36.56 6.67 -49.60
CA ALA A 339 -36.24 6.63 -51.04
C ALA A 339 -36.75 7.93 -51.76
N PRO A 340 -37.16 8.01 -53.06
CA PRO A 340 -37.03 7.15 -54.27
C PRO A 340 -36.41 7.92 -55.50
N ALA A 341 -36.30 7.44 -56.75
CA ALA A 341 -36.01 6.15 -57.40
C ALA A 341 -35.89 6.39 -58.95
N MET A 342 -36.06 5.35 -59.78
CA MET A 342 -36.20 5.35 -61.28
C MET A 342 -34.93 5.55 -62.15
N GLU A 343 -34.78 4.94 -63.34
CA GLU A 343 -35.27 3.66 -63.89
C GLU A 343 -34.40 3.23 -65.11
N SER A 344 -34.49 1.96 -65.54
CA SER A 344 -33.67 1.30 -66.60
C SER A 344 -34.32 1.40 -68.01
N PRO A 345 -34.07 0.53 -69.03
CA PRO A 345 -32.97 -0.42 -69.38
C PRO A 345 -32.51 -0.38 -70.88
N VAL A 346 -31.69 -1.37 -71.34
CA VAL A 346 -31.87 -2.23 -72.58
C VAL A 346 -30.58 -2.59 -73.39
N ARG A 347 -30.18 -3.88 -73.28
CA ARG A 347 -29.66 -4.89 -74.28
C ARG A 347 -28.57 -4.66 -75.36
N GLU A 348 -27.58 -5.58 -75.37
CA GLU A 348 -27.23 -6.68 -76.35
C GLU A 348 -27.12 -6.39 -77.89
N PRO A 349 -26.50 -7.26 -78.76
CA PRO A 349 -26.04 -8.67 -78.57
C PRO A 349 -24.69 -9.15 -79.19
N ALA A 350 -24.12 -10.25 -78.62
CA ALA A 350 -23.48 -11.44 -79.26
C ALA A 350 -22.32 -11.31 -80.31
N PRO A 351 -21.70 -12.39 -80.88
CA PRO A 351 -21.65 -13.84 -80.50
C PRO A 351 -20.24 -14.54 -80.47
N GLU A 352 -20.21 -15.75 -79.89
CA GLU A 352 -19.50 -17.01 -80.29
C GLU A 352 -17.97 -17.20 -80.52
N ALA A 353 -17.34 -17.90 -79.56
CA ALA A 353 -16.85 -19.30 -79.63
C ALA A 353 -15.73 -19.81 -80.60
N LYS A 354 -14.57 -20.12 -79.97
CA LYS A 354 -13.79 -21.41 -80.00
C LYS A 354 -13.13 -21.99 -81.29
N ALA A 355 -11.80 -21.85 -81.30
CA ALA A 355 -10.78 -22.93 -81.32
C ALA A 355 -10.54 -23.86 -82.55
N GLY A 356 -9.29 -23.91 -83.02
CA GLY A 356 -8.77 -24.94 -83.95
C GLY A 356 -7.23 -24.89 -84.10
N LYS A 357 -6.53 -26.02 -83.87
CA LYS A 357 -5.05 -26.12 -83.91
C LYS A 357 -4.49 -26.24 -85.34
N GLY A 358 -3.27 -25.74 -85.61
CA GLY A 358 -2.38 -26.39 -86.59
C GLY A 358 -1.34 -25.54 -87.35
N LYS A 359 -0.05 -25.84 -87.14
CA LYS A 359 1.10 -25.55 -88.04
C LYS A 359 0.86 -26.15 -89.47
N LYS A 360 1.49 -25.73 -90.59
CA LYS A 360 2.90 -25.30 -90.79
C LYS A 360 3.17 -24.74 -92.23
N ASP A 361 4.40 -24.21 -92.44
CA ASP A 361 5.22 -24.16 -93.69
C ASP A 361 4.85 -23.33 -94.97
N LYS A 362 5.33 -22.07 -94.99
CA LYS A 362 6.22 -21.40 -96.00
C LYS A 362 6.07 -21.56 -97.55
N LYS A 363 5.84 -20.39 -98.20
CA LYS A 363 6.65 -19.71 -99.28
C LYS A 363 6.27 -19.83 -100.79
N ALA A 364 6.24 -18.64 -101.46
CA ALA A 364 6.38 -18.33 -102.92
C ALA A 364 5.26 -18.72 -103.90
N GLU A 365 5.12 -18.15 -105.13
CA GLU A 365 5.43 -16.80 -105.68
C GLU A 365 4.71 -16.59 -107.07
N ARG A 366 4.36 -15.33 -107.40
CA ARG A 366 3.91 -14.69 -108.69
C ARG A 366 3.64 -15.51 -109.99
N GLU A 367 2.58 -15.11 -110.72
CA GLU A 367 2.28 -15.48 -112.13
C GLU A 367 2.08 -14.26 -113.09
N PRO A 368 2.29 -14.44 -114.42
CA PRO A 368 1.67 -13.55 -115.43
C PRO A 368 1.34 -14.14 -116.87
N LYS A 369 0.39 -13.47 -117.57
CA LYS A 369 0.25 -13.27 -119.07
C LYS A 369 -0.66 -14.20 -119.96
N PRO A 370 -1.09 -13.77 -121.20
CA PRO A 370 -2.36 -14.15 -121.91
C PRO A 370 -2.13 -14.49 -123.44
N PRO A 371 -2.84 -14.02 -124.52
CA PRO A 371 -4.27 -13.68 -124.86
C PRO A 371 -4.78 -14.31 -126.23
N ARG A 372 -5.78 -13.68 -126.92
CA ARG A 372 -6.25 -13.85 -128.36
C ARG A 372 -7.26 -15.01 -128.62
N SER A 373 -8.06 -15.13 -129.70
CA SER A 373 -8.54 -14.34 -130.89
C SER A 373 -9.75 -15.11 -131.52
N GLY A 374 -10.54 -14.69 -132.53
CA GLY A 374 -10.64 -13.51 -133.44
C GLY A 374 -11.13 -13.96 -134.86
N GLY A 375 -11.90 -13.15 -135.63
CA GLY A 375 -12.50 -13.59 -136.93
C GLY A 375 -12.83 -12.49 -137.98
N PHE A 376 -12.79 -12.87 -139.27
CA PHE A 376 -12.94 -12.04 -140.50
C PHE A 376 -14.15 -12.52 -141.34
N ALA A 377 -14.61 -11.91 -142.45
CA ALA A 377 -14.71 -10.51 -142.91
C ALA A 377 -15.37 -10.53 -144.33
N TRP A 378 -16.53 -9.91 -144.54
CA TRP A 378 -17.13 -9.71 -145.89
C TRP A 378 -18.21 -8.59 -145.96
N MET A 379 -18.21 -7.61 -145.06
CA MET A 379 -17.31 -6.45 -145.20
C MET A 379 -16.95 -6.17 -146.68
N GLY A 380 -17.59 -5.17 -147.30
CA GLY A 380 -17.48 -4.92 -148.74
C GLY A 380 -18.53 -3.92 -149.21
N TYR A 381 -19.60 -4.39 -149.83
CA TYR A 381 -20.60 -3.53 -150.49
C TYR A 381 -21.76 -3.07 -149.58
N VAL A 382 -22.24 -3.91 -148.65
CA VAL A 382 -23.19 -3.46 -147.60
C VAL A 382 -22.57 -2.35 -146.75
N LEU A 383 -21.28 -2.52 -146.43
CA LEU A 383 -20.24 -1.47 -146.41
C LEU A 383 -20.74 -0.03 -146.59
N LEU A 384 -20.71 0.40 -147.85
CA LEU A 384 -20.68 1.81 -148.23
C LEU A 384 -22.07 2.47 -148.18
N PHE A 385 -23.13 1.72 -148.48
CA PHE A 385 -24.51 2.19 -148.33
C PHE A 385 -24.93 2.22 -146.85
N GLY A 386 -24.50 1.20 -146.08
CA GLY A 386 -24.68 1.13 -144.63
C GLY A 386 -24.04 2.31 -143.92
N THR A 387 -22.80 2.70 -144.28
CA THR A 387 -22.14 3.87 -143.68
C THR A 387 -22.87 5.19 -143.93
N LEU A 388 -23.49 5.38 -145.10
CA LEU A 388 -24.17 6.64 -145.42
C LEU A 388 -25.51 6.77 -144.67
N VAL A 389 -26.23 5.65 -144.52
CA VAL A 389 -27.43 5.58 -143.66
C VAL A 389 -27.06 5.67 -142.17
N LEU A 390 -25.96 5.08 -141.73
CA LEU A 390 -25.48 5.15 -140.34
C LEU A 390 -24.99 6.55 -139.94
N VAL A 391 -24.38 7.33 -140.86
CA VAL A 391 -23.99 8.71 -140.57
C VAL A 391 -25.22 9.62 -140.48
N GLY A 392 -26.16 9.52 -141.42
CA GLY A 392 -27.41 10.30 -141.37
C GLY A 392 -28.30 9.94 -140.17
N GLY A 393 -28.58 8.65 -139.99
CA GLY A 393 -29.36 8.15 -138.86
C GLY A 393 -28.66 8.33 -137.52
N GLY A 394 -27.33 8.18 -137.48
CA GLY A 394 -26.52 8.43 -136.28
C GLY A 394 -26.53 9.90 -135.86
N TRP A 395 -26.50 10.85 -136.79
CA TRP A 395 -26.65 12.27 -136.49
C TRP A 395 -28.04 12.57 -135.91
N PHE A 396 -29.11 12.06 -136.53
CA PHE A 396 -30.49 12.25 -136.07
C PHE A 396 -30.74 11.64 -134.68
N VAL A 397 -30.29 10.40 -134.44
CA VAL A 397 -30.41 9.72 -133.14
C VAL A 397 -29.54 10.39 -132.06
N LEU A 398 -28.34 10.90 -132.41
CA LEU A 398 -27.51 11.65 -131.46
C LEU A 398 -28.12 13.02 -131.11
N GLN A 399 -28.84 13.65 -132.03
CA GLN A 399 -29.58 14.90 -131.79
C GLN A 399 -30.79 14.67 -130.87
N GLU A 400 -31.56 13.60 -131.09
CA GLU A 400 -32.68 13.16 -130.23
C GLU A 400 -32.20 12.66 -128.85
N LEU A 401 -30.96 12.17 -128.73
CA LEU A 401 -30.36 11.84 -127.43
C LEU A 401 -29.91 13.09 -126.66
N ARG A 402 -29.37 14.11 -127.35
CA ARG A 402 -28.97 15.38 -126.69
C ARG A 402 -30.17 16.15 -126.15
N SER A 403 -31.24 16.28 -126.94
CA SER A 403 -32.49 16.94 -126.47
C SER A 403 -33.10 16.23 -125.25
N ARG A 404 -32.89 14.92 -125.09
CA ARG A 404 -33.33 14.15 -123.92
C ARG A 404 -32.38 14.24 -122.72
N GLN A 405 -31.09 14.52 -122.91
CA GLN A 405 -30.16 14.72 -121.79
C GLN A 405 -30.36 16.08 -121.10
N GLU A 406 -30.67 17.14 -121.86
CA GLU A 406 -30.93 18.47 -121.29
C GLU A 406 -32.18 18.49 -120.39
N GLY A 407 -33.16 17.61 -120.65
CA GLY A 407 -34.34 17.42 -119.79
C GLY A 407 -34.10 16.62 -118.49
N LEU A 408 -32.91 16.04 -118.28
CA LEU A 408 -32.61 15.18 -117.11
C LEU A 408 -31.53 15.73 -116.17
N GLY A 409 -30.80 16.79 -116.56
CA GLY A 409 -29.73 17.37 -115.74
C GLY A 409 -30.18 17.89 -114.37
N GLY A 410 -31.41 18.42 -114.26
CA GLY A 410 -31.92 19.02 -113.02
C GLY A 410 -31.94 18.05 -111.83
N GLN A 411 -32.56 16.87 -111.98
CA GLN A 411 -32.70 15.91 -110.87
C GLN A 411 -31.39 15.24 -110.45
N ILE A 412 -30.34 15.32 -111.27
CA ILE A 412 -29.01 14.79 -110.92
C ILE A 412 -28.25 15.81 -110.05
N SER A 413 -28.44 17.11 -110.28
CA SER A 413 -27.85 18.16 -109.43
C SER A 413 -28.33 18.05 -107.98
N ASP A 414 -29.64 18.02 -107.77
CA ASP A 414 -30.25 17.98 -106.43
C ASP A 414 -29.81 16.74 -105.64
N LYS A 415 -29.77 15.56 -106.28
CA LYS A 415 -29.31 14.31 -105.65
C LYS A 415 -27.80 14.31 -105.38
N THR A 416 -27.00 14.97 -106.23
CA THR A 416 -25.55 15.10 -105.98
C THR A 416 -25.29 16.03 -104.81
N GLN A 417 -26.04 17.13 -104.68
CA GLN A 417 -26.00 18.01 -103.52
C GLN A 417 -26.42 17.31 -102.23
N GLN A 418 -27.48 16.49 -102.25
CA GLN A 418 -27.87 15.66 -101.09
C GLN A 418 -26.76 14.67 -100.67
N VAL A 419 -26.06 14.05 -101.61
CA VAL A 419 -24.93 13.15 -101.29
C VAL A 419 -23.74 13.93 -100.71
N GLN A 420 -23.47 15.15 -101.20
CA GLN A 420 -22.44 16.01 -100.60
C GLN A 420 -22.81 16.46 -99.18
N GLU A 421 -24.05 16.88 -98.95
CA GLU A 421 -24.57 17.25 -97.62
C GLU A 421 -24.43 16.10 -96.62
N VAL A 422 -24.87 14.89 -96.98
CA VAL A 422 -24.70 13.69 -96.14
C VAL A 422 -23.22 13.36 -95.91
N THR A 423 -22.34 13.60 -96.88
CA THR A 423 -20.88 13.42 -96.72
C THR A 423 -20.27 14.43 -95.74
N HIS A 424 -20.76 15.68 -95.74
CA HIS A 424 -20.36 16.69 -94.76
C HIS A 424 -20.86 16.35 -93.34
N GLN A 425 -22.10 15.87 -93.20
CA GLN A 425 -22.64 15.41 -91.91
C GLN A 425 -21.89 14.17 -91.37
N LEU A 426 -21.52 13.23 -92.24
CA LEU A 426 -20.76 12.04 -91.86
C LEU A 426 -19.32 12.39 -91.46
N THR A 427 -18.68 13.36 -92.11
CA THR A 427 -17.33 13.82 -91.71
C THR A 427 -17.36 14.66 -90.43
N ALA A 428 -18.40 15.46 -90.19
CA ALA A 428 -18.58 16.21 -88.94
C ALA A 428 -18.73 15.25 -87.74
N THR A 429 -19.63 14.27 -87.81
CA THR A 429 -19.82 13.28 -86.74
C THR A 429 -18.56 12.41 -86.52
N GLN A 430 -17.80 12.11 -87.58
CA GLN A 430 -16.50 11.43 -87.45
C GLN A 430 -15.48 12.27 -86.64
N THR A 431 -15.47 13.60 -86.80
CA THR A 431 -14.61 14.49 -86.00
C THR A 431 -15.07 14.67 -84.56
N GLU A 432 -16.39 14.61 -84.30
CA GLU A 432 -16.97 14.65 -82.96
C GLU A 432 -16.65 13.38 -82.15
N ILE A 433 -16.75 12.20 -82.77
CA ILE A 433 -16.30 10.93 -82.13
C ILE A 433 -14.80 10.97 -81.83
N ALA A 434 -13.99 11.56 -82.71
CA ALA A 434 -12.55 11.68 -82.50
C ALA A 434 -12.19 12.61 -81.33
N SER A 435 -12.91 13.73 -81.14
CA SER A 435 -12.69 14.63 -80.00
C SER A 435 -13.18 14.01 -78.68
N LEU A 436 -14.31 13.29 -78.69
CA LEU A 436 -14.80 12.55 -77.52
C LEU A 436 -13.82 11.45 -77.07
N HIS A 437 -13.24 10.70 -78.01
CA HIS A 437 -12.18 9.72 -77.69
C HIS A 437 -10.92 10.38 -77.09
N ALA A 438 -10.50 11.55 -77.61
CA ALA A 438 -9.40 12.30 -77.02
C ALA A 438 -9.73 12.80 -75.60
N GLN A 439 -10.98 13.20 -75.36
CA GLN A 439 -11.45 13.64 -74.05
C GLN A 439 -11.47 12.47 -73.03
N ILE A 440 -11.97 11.29 -73.42
CA ILE A 440 -11.93 10.08 -72.59
C ILE A 440 -10.48 9.69 -72.26
N ALA A 441 -9.57 9.70 -73.25
CA ALA A 441 -8.16 9.40 -73.02
C ALA A 441 -7.50 10.40 -72.05
N SER A 442 -7.87 11.69 -72.12
CA SER A 442 -7.38 12.70 -71.17
C SER A 442 -7.87 12.46 -69.74
N LEU A 443 -9.15 12.11 -69.56
CA LEU A 443 -9.73 11.77 -68.25
C LEU A 443 -9.11 10.50 -67.65
N GLN A 444 -8.86 9.48 -68.47
CA GLN A 444 -8.16 8.26 -68.04
C GLN A 444 -6.71 8.55 -67.60
N SER A 445 -6.00 9.42 -68.31
CA SER A 445 -4.65 9.83 -67.89
C SER A 445 -4.67 10.64 -66.60
N GLN A 446 -5.69 11.48 -66.39
CA GLN A 446 -5.83 12.27 -65.17
C GLN A 446 -6.12 11.38 -63.96
N ALA A 447 -7.09 10.45 -64.07
CA ALA A 447 -7.38 9.46 -63.03
C ALA A 447 -6.12 8.69 -62.60
N ALA A 448 -5.35 8.16 -63.56
CA ALA A 448 -4.09 7.46 -63.27
C ALA A 448 -3.03 8.35 -62.59
N THR A 449 -3.04 9.68 -62.81
CA THR A 449 -2.17 10.60 -62.05
C THR A 449 -2.69 10.95 -60.66
N ASP A 450 -3.99 10.82 -60.40
CA ASP A 450 -4.60 11.06 -59.09
C ASP A 450 -4.51 9.81 -58.20
N ASP A 451 -4.71 8.61 -58.73
CA ASP A 451 -4.41 7.34 -58.06
C ASP A 451 -2.95 7.30 -57.58
N ALA A 452 -2.01 7.68 -58.44
CA ALA A 452 -0.58 7.78 -58.12
C ALA A 452 -0.20 8.94 -57.18
N LYS A 453 -1.14 9.81 -56.78
CA LYS A 453 -0.99 10.73 -55.64
C LYS A 453 -1.54 10.09 -54.37
N ILE A 454 -2.69 9.41 -54.46
CA ILE A 454 -3.33 8.72 -53.33
C ILE A 454 -2.40 7.66 -52.75
N GLU A 455 -1.77 6.81 -53.57
CA GLU A 455 -0.78 5.83 -53.10
C GLU A 455 0.39 6.49 -52.35
N ARG A 456 0.91 7.61 -52.85
CA ARG A 456 2.02 8.34 -52.21
C ARG A 456 1.62 8.96 -50.88
N LEU A 457 0.44 9.59 -50.82
CA LEU A 457 -0.09 10.15 -49.58
C LEU A 457 -0.39 9.07 -48.54
N LEU A 458 -0.90 7.90 -48.95
CA LEU A 458 -1.10 6.76 -48.06
C LEU A 458 0.23 6.21 -47.51
N ALA A 459 1.26 6.08 -48.36
CA ALA A 459 2.60 5.66 -47.93
C ALA A 459 3.23 6.67 -46.95
N GLU A 460 3.17 7.97 -47.26
CA GLU A 460 3.71 9.04 -46.41
C GLU A 460 3.02 9.10 -45.04
N HIS A 461 1.68 8.97 -44.99
CA HIS A 461 0.97 8.91 -43.71
C HIS A 461 1.25 7.61 -42.95
N GLY A 462 1.44 6.48 -43.64
CA GLY A 462 1.85 5.21 -43.04
C GLY A 462 3.20 5.31 -42.33
N GLU A 463 4.22 5.81 -43.02
CA GLU A 463 5.55 6.04 -42.46
C GLU A 463 5.52 7.02 -41.26
N GLN A 464 4.74 8.10 -41.35
CA GLN A 464 4.53 9.03 -40.24
C GLN A 464 3.79 8.43 -39.04
N LEU A 465 2.94 7.41 -39.23
CA LEU A 465 2.26 6.71 -38.14
C LEU A 465 3.20 5.73 -37.44
N ASP A 466 3.98 4.97 -38.19
CA ASP A 466 4.91 3.97 -37.65
C ASP A 466 6.02 4.65 -36.81
N VAL A 467 6.59 5.75 -37.31
CA VAL A 467 7.58 6.57 -36.55
C VAL A 467 6.99 7.13 -35.24
N LYS A 468 5.69 7.49 -35.22
CA LYS A 468 5.01 7.92 -33.98
C LYS A 468 4.74 6.74 -33.04
N LEU A 469 4.43 5.56 -33.57
CA LEU A 469 4.19 4.36 -32.80
C LEU A 469 5.46 3.89 -32.06
N ASP A 470 6.60 3.89 -32.75
CA ASP A 470 7.88 3.51 -32.13
C ASP A 470 8.45 4.59 -31.19
N ALA A 471 8.23 5.88 -31.48
CA ALA A 471 8.54 6.94 -30.52
C ALA A 471 7.74 6.77 -29.22
N THR A 472 6.41 6.61 -29.31
CA THR A 472 5.55 6.42 -28.12
C THR A 472 5.83 5.12 -27.36
N ARG A 473 6.23 4.04 -28.06
CA ARG A 473 6.74 2.81 -27.42
C ARG A 473 8.04 3.05 -26.65
N SER A 474 9.00 3.78 -27.24
CA SER A 474 10.27 4.15 -26.58
C SER A 474 10.03 5.00 -25.33
N ASP A 475 9.19 6.03 -25.44
CA ASP A 475 8.89 6.94 -24.33
C ASP A 475 8.18 6.21 -23.19
N LEU A 476 7.23 5.32 -23.51
CA LEU A 476 6.55 4.47 -22.53
C LEU A 476 7.53 3.52 -21.81
N ALA A 477 8.47 2.89 -22.53
CA ALA A 477 9.48 2.03 -21.94
C ALA A 477 10.41 2.80 -20.98
N GLN A 478 10.82 4.01 -21.35
CA GLN A 478 11.62 4.89 -20.49
C GLN A 478 10.84 5.33 -19.25
N ALA A 479 9.56 5.71 -19.39
CA ALA A 479 8.70 6.07 -18.28
C ALA A 479 8.51 4.90 -17.29
N ILE A 480 8.26 3.69 -17.79
CA ILE A 480 8.17 2.48 -16.96
C ILE A 480 9.47 2.25 -16.18
N GLN A 481 10.64 2.37 -16.83
CA GLN A 481 11.93 2.18 -16.16
C GLN A 481 12.22 3.26 -15.11
N GLN A 482 11.84 4.51 -15.36
CA GLN A 482 11.92 5.58 -14.37
C GLN A 482 11.02 5.30 -13.15
N ILE A 483 9.76 4.94 -13.39
CA ILE A 483 8.78 4.59 -12.33
C ILE A 483 9.28 3.41 -11.49
N GLN A 484 9.81 2.35 -12.12
CA GLN A 484 10.41 1.22 -11.41
C GLN A 484 11.60 1.65 -10.54
N SER A 485 12.48 2.54 -11.03
CA SER A 485 13.60 3.04 -10.23
C SER A 485 13.15 3.84 -9.00
N GLN A 486 12.11 4.66 -9.14
CA GLN A 486 11.53 5.44 -8.04
C GLN A 486 10.80 4.56 -7.03
N LEU A 487 9.94 3.63 -7.48
CA LEU A 487 9.23 2.68 -6.61
C LEU A 487 10.18 1.80 -5.80
N ASN A 488 11.26 1.30 -6.42
CA ASN A 488 12.26 0.51 -5.70
C ASN A 488 13.00 1.33 -4.64
N LYS A 489 13.34 2.60 -4.94
CA LYS A 489 13.96 3.50 -3.95
C LYS A 489 13.01 3.78 -2.78
N THR A 490 11.77 4.20 -3.07
CA THR A 490 10.74 4.47 -2.05
C THR A 490 10.45 3.23 -1.18
N ARG A 491 10.45 2.02 -1.76
CA ARG A 491 10.29 0.77 -1.01
C ARG A 491 11.50 0.48 -0.11
N GLY A 492 12.73 0.72 -0.57
CA GLY A 492 13.93 0.59 0.25
C GLY A 492 13.96 1.56 1.43
N ASP A 493 13.64 2.83 1.17
CA ASP A 493 13.56 3.88 2.20
C ASP A 493 12.44 3.60 3.23
N LEU A 494 11.30 3.04 2.80
CA LEU A 494 10.23 2.59 3.71
C LEU A 494 10.71 1.45 4.62
N LEU A 495 11.36 0.42 4.08
CA LEU A 495 11.86 -0.72 4.86
C LEU A 495 12.96 -0.32 5.86
N VAL A 496 13.77 0.69 5.53
CA VAL A 496 14.71 1.33 6.46
C VAL A 496 13.99 2.07 7.59
N THR A 497 12.89 2.77 7.27
CA THR A 497 12.06 3.49 8.26
C THR A 497 11.34 2.52 9.20
N ASP A 498 10.78 1.42 8.68
CA ASP A 498 10.17 0.34 9.47
C ASP A 498 11.17 -0.25 10.47
N ALA A 499 12.43 -0.45 10.05
CA ALA A 499 13.48 -0.95 10.91
C ALA A 499 13.86 0.06 12.02
N GLU A 500 13.91 1.37 11.73
CA GLU A 500 14.16 2.39 12.75
C GLU A 500 13.08 2.38 13.82
N TYR A 501 11.81 2.33 13.40
CA TYR A 501 10.68 2.21 14.33
C TYR A 501 10.76 0.95 15.20
N LEU A 502 11.08 -0.21 14.62
CA LEU A 502 11.24 -1.46 15.36
C LEU A 502 12.39 -1.40 16.37
N LEU A 503 13.53 -0.79 16.03
CA LEU A 503 14.66 -0.60 16.95
C LEU A 503 14.35 0.43 18.05
N GLY A 504 13.59 1.49 17.74
CA GLY A 504 13.08 2.44 18.72
C GLY A 504 12.16 1.77 19.74
N VAL A 505 11.20 0.96 19.28
CA VAL A 505 10.31 0.16 20.12
C VAL A 505 11.08 -0.88 20.94
N ALA A 506 12.11 -1.53 20.36
CA ALA A 506 12.97 -2.46 21.07
C ALA A 506 13.71 -1.78 22.23
N ASN A 507 14.34 -0.62 21.98
CA ASN A 507 15.06 0.13 23.01
C ASN A 507 14.11 0.65 24.09
N GLN A 508 12.93 1.16 23.72
CA GLN A 508 11.92 1.60 24.69
C GLN A 508 11.40 0.45 25.55
N LYS A 509 11.12 -0.73 24.97
CA LYS A 509 10.66 -1.92 25.71
C LYS A 509 11.75 -2.46 26.65
N LEU A 510 13.02 -2.44 26.25
CA LEU A 510 14.12 -2.89 27.12
C LEU A 510 14.23 -1.99 28.37
N ASN A 511 14.12 -0.67 28.19
CA ASN A 511 14.23 0.29 29.29
C ASN A 511 12.98 0.39 30.18
N LEU A 512 11.77 0.09 29.67
CA LEU A 512 10.52 0.19 30.44
C LEU A 512 9.99 -1.13 31.01
N ILE A 513 10.27 -2.27 30.36
CA ILE A 513 9.67 -3.57 30.67
C ILE A 513 10.74 -4.64 30.97
N GLY A 514 11.93 -4.54 30.37
CA GLY A 514 13.00 -5.52 30.56
C GLY A 514 12.75 -6.87 29.85
N ASP A 515 11.69 -6.99 29.05
CA ASP A 515 11.38 -8.22 28.29
C ASP A 515 12.36 -8.44 27.14
N VAL A 516 13.49 -9.08 27.47
CA VAL A 516 14.53 -9.56 26.56
C VAL A 516 13.95 -10.33 25.36
N LYS A 517 12.87 -11.10 25.53
CA LYS A 517 12.31 -11.94 24.47
C LYS A 517 11.54 -11.11 23.44
N SER A 518 10.68 -10.19 23.90
CA SER A 518 9.99 -9.25 22.99
C SER A 518 10.95 -8.27 22.33
N VAL A 519 12.01 -7.86 23.03
CA VAL A 519 13.05 -6.96 22.48
C VAL A 519 13.85 -7.68 21.39
N LEU A 520 14.30 -8.93 21.62
CA LEU A 520 14.98 -9.72 20.60
C LEU A 520 14.09 -9.97 19.37
N ALA A 521 12.81 -10.30 19.54
CA ALA A 521 11.89 -10.48 18.43
C ALA A 521 11.72 -9.21 17.58
N ALA A 522 11.70 -8.03 18.22
CA ALA A 522 11.67 -6.74 17.51
C ALA A 522 13.00 -6.43 16.78
N MET A 523 14.15 -6.77 17.37
CA MET A 523 15.47 -6.61 16.74
C MET A 523 15.67 -7.58 15.56
N GLU A 524 15.17 -8.82 15.66
CA GLU A 524 15.18 -9.80 14.57
C GLU A 524 14.26 -9.36 13.41
N ALA A 525 13.08 -8.82 13.71
CA ALA A 525 12.21 -8.21 12.71
C ALA A 525 12.85 -6.98 12.03
N ALA A 526 13.57 -6.15 12.79
CA ALA A 526 14.33 -5.03 12.25
C ALA A 526 15.45 -5.50 11.32
N ASP A 527 16.25 -6.50 11.72
CA ASP A 527 17.32 -7.05 10.85
C ASP A 527 16.76 -7.64 9.54
N GLN A 528 15.57 -8.24 9.58
CA GLN A 528 14.87 -8.72 8.40
C GLN A 528 14.39 -7.58 7.48
N ARG A 529 13.80 -6.51 8.03
CA ARG A 529 13.44 -5.29 7.26
C ARG A 529 14.70 -4.65 6.62
N LEU A 530 15.78 -4.54 7.39
CA LEU A 530 17.09 -4.09 6.92
C LEU A 530 17.65 -5.00 5.81
N HIS A 531 17.46 -6.31 5.89
CA HIS A 531 17.84 -7.24 4.82
C HIS A 531 17.02 -7.03 3.55
N GLU A 532 15.70 -6.89 3.67
CA GLU A 532 14.75 -6.72 2.57
C GLU A 532 14.92 -5.39 1.84
N SER A 533 15.51 -4.37 2.49
CA SER A 533 15.76 -3.04 1.90
C SER A 533 16.74 -3.06 0.70
N GLY A 534 17.68 -4.01 0.68
CA GLY A 534 18.73 -4.12 -0.35
C GLY A 534 19.81 -3.02 -0.33
N ASP A 535 19.77 -2.07 0.62
CA ASP A 535 20.67 -0.90 0.67
C ASP A 535 22.10 -1.27 1.15
N PRO A 536 23.17 -0.98 0.38
CA PRO A 536 24.55 -1.22 0.82
C PRO A 536 24.97 -0.51 2.11
N ALA A 537 24.39 0.65 2.43
CA ALA A 537 24.72 1.42 3.64
C ALA A 537 24.31 0.71 4.93
N VAL A 538 23.21 -0.06 4.85
CA VAL A 538 22.61 -0.81 5.96
C VAL A 538 23.53 -1.92 6.50
N PHE A 539 24.49 -2.41 5.70
CA PHE A 539 25.38 -3.52 6.09
C PHE A 539 26.14 -3.23 7.41
N LYS A 540 26.64 -2.00 7.59
CA LYS A 540 27.31 -1.56 8.85
C LYS A 540 26.37 -1.62 10.05
N VAL A 541 25.09 -1.25 9.85
CA VAL A 541 24.08 -1.24 10.91
C VAL A 541 23.75 -2.67 11.35
N ARG A 542 23.63 -3.60 10.40
CA ARG A 542 23.36 -5.02 10.67
C ARG A 542 24.49 -5.71 11.44
N GLU A 543 25.75 -5.36 11.17
CA GLU A 543 26.91 -5.84 11.95
C GLU A 543 26.81 -5.44 13.43
N VAL A 544 26.48 -4.17 13.70
CA VAL A 544 26.28 -3.68 15.08
C VAL A 544 25.04 -4.31 15.73
N LEU A 545 23.93 -4.39 15.00
CA LEU A 545 22.67 -4.99 15.47
C LEU A 545 22.85 -6.47 15.85
N ALA A 546 23.61 -7.23 15.06
CA ALA A 546 23.98 -8.61 15.39
C ALA A 546 24.81 -8.71 16.68
N GLY A 547 25.73 -7.76 16.91
CA GLY A 547 26.50 -7.65 18.15
C GLY A 547 25.65 -7.30 19.37
N GLU A 548 24.65 -6.42 19.21
CA GLU A 548 23.69 -6.05 20.25
C GLU A 548 22.75 -7.23 20.59
N MET A 549 22.17 -7.90 19.58
CA MET A 549 21.39 -9.13 19.78
C MET A 549 22.21 -10.25 20.46
N ALA A 550 23.48 -10.46 20.05
CA ALA A 550 24.37 -11.46 20.65
C ALA A 550 24.87 -11.08 22.06
N SER A 551 24.70 -9.83 22.48
CA SER A 551 24.95 -9.38 23.84
C SER A 551 23.70 -9.55 24.70
N LEU A 552 22.54 -9.18 24.17
CA LEU A 552 21.25 -9.30 24.85
C LEU A 552 20.83 -10.77 25.08
N ARG A 553 21.10 -11.68 24.13
CA ARG A 553 20.89 -13.14 24.29
C ARG A 553 21.72 -13.81 25.40
N LYS A 554 22.71 -13.12 25.98
CA LYS A 554 23.49 -13.61 27.15
C LYS A 554 22.88 -13.20 28.48
N VAL A 555 21.88 -12.32 28.46
CA VAL A 555 21.10 -11.93 29.63
C VAL A 555 19.96 -12.93 29.76
N GLU A 556 20.15 -13.97 30.57
CA GLU A 556 19.04 -14.84 30.97
C GLU A 556 18.02 -13.99 31.73
N GLY A 557 16.82 -13.87 31.16
CA GLY A 557 15.75 -13.04 31.72
C GLY A 557 15.21 -13.60 33.03
N LEU A 558 14.84 -12.72 33.94
CA LEU A 558 14.15 -13.08 35.18
C LEU A 558 12.83 -13.81 34.87
N ASP A 559 12.62 -14.99 35.46
CA ASP A 559 11.35 -15.72 35.34
C ASP A 559 10.27 -15.12 36.25
N VAL A 560 9.75 -13.97 35.84
CA VAL A 560 8.61 -13.29 36.48
C VAL A 560 7.39 -14.23 36.58
N VAL A 561 7.20 -15.15 35.62
CA VAL A 561 6.07 -16.08 35.62
C VAL A 561 6.23 -17.12 36.72
N GLY A 562 7.40 -17.76 36.83
CA GLY A 562 7.72 -18.70 37.90
C GLY A 562 7.60 -18.08 39.29
N ILE A 563 8.20 -16.90 39.50
CA ILE A 563 8.12 -16.18 40.79
C ILE A 563 6.66 -15.79 41.12
N SER A 564 5.85 -15.42 40.12
CA SER A 564 4.42 -15.16 40.33
C SER A 564 3.61 -16.42 40.64
N ALA A 565 4.00 -17.58 40.09
CA ALA A 565 3.35 -18.87 40.37
C ALA A 565 3.67 -19.36 41.80
N ASP A 566 4.90 -19.14 42.28
CA ASP A 566 5.29 -19.42 43.67
C ASP A 566 4.52 -18.53 44.67
N LEU A 567 4.30 -17.25 44.34
CA LEU A 567 3.44 -16.36 45.14
C LEU A 567 1.98 -16.86 45.17
N ILE A 568 1.41 -17.26 44.03
CA ILE A 568 0.05 -17.85 43.96
C ILE A 568 -0.03 -19.21 44.71
N ALA A 569 1.07 -19.95 44.80
CA ALA A 569 1.16 -21.15 45.63
C ALA A 569 1.20 -20.80 47.13
N LEU A 570 1.87 -19.72 47.53
CA LEU A 570 1.87 -19.20 48.91
C LEU A 570 0.51 -18.66 49.33
N GLU A 571 -0.17 -17.87 48.49
CA GLU A 571 -1.55 -17.38 48.70
C GLU A 571 -2.50 -18.55 49.06
N LYS A 572 -2.38 -19.69 48.37
CA LYS A 572 -3.18 -20.90 48.64
C LYS A 572 -2.81 -21.61 49.94
N LYS A 573 -1.56 -21.50 50.40
CA LYS A 573 -1.11 -22.02 51.71
C LYS A 573 -1.63 -21.19 52.89
N VAL A 574 -1.89 -19.88 52.73
CA VAL A 574 -2.34 -18.99 53.81
C VAL A 574 -3.58 -19.51 54.55
N ASN A 575 -4.54 -20.06 53.81
CA ASN A 575 -5.79 -20.60 54.38
C ASN A 575 -5.59 -21.83 55.28
N LEU A 576 -4.39 -22.43 55.24
CA LEU A 576 -3.99 -23.60 56.04
C LEU A 576 -3.02 -23.23 57.19
N LEU A 577 -2.65 -21.96 57.33
CA LEU A 577 -1.73 -21.51 58.38
C LEU A 577 -2.43 -21.47 59.75
N PRO A 578 -1.89 -22.14 60.78
CA PRO A 578 -2.45 -22.10 62.13
C PRO A 578 -2.12 -20.77 62.82
N THR A 579 -3.16 -20.04 63.23
CA THR A 579 -3.03 -18.89 64.13
C THR A 579 -2.65 -19.33 65.54
N HIS A 580 -2.13 -18.42 66.36
CA HIS A 580 -2.00 -18.68 67.78
C HIS A 580 -3.38 -18.95 68.43
N LEU A 581 -3.40 -19.89 69.38
CA LEU A 581 -4.56 -20.45 70.12
C LEU A 581 -5.51 -21.39 69.31
N PRO A 582 -6.07 -22.43 69.97
CA PRO A 582 -6.87 -23.46 69.30
C PRO A 582 -8.29 -22.99 68.97
N HIS A 583 -8.77 -23.34 67.77
CA HIS A 583 -10.15 -23.06 67.35
C HIS A 583 -11.19 -23.75 68.25
N ALA A 584 -12.16 -22.98 68.74
CA ALA A 584 -13.37 -23.49 69.36
C ALA A 584 -14.35 -24.04 68.29
N GLY A 585 -13.96 -25.10 67.57
CA GLY A 585 -14.65 -25.48 66.32
C GLY A 585 -14.55 -26.94 65.84
N THR A 586 -13.94 -27.87 66.57
CA THR A 586 -13.92 -29.30 66.17
C THR A 586 -14.47 -30.22 67.25
N ILE A 587 -15.75 -30.56 67.15
CA ILE A 587 -16.27 -31.80 67.74
C ILE A 587 -15.62 -32.96 66.99
N LYS A 588 -14.94 -33.87 67.71
CA LYS A 588 -14.37 -35.08 67.11
C LYS A 588 -15.51 -36.03 66.70
N GLN A 589 -15.86 -36.05 65.42
CA GLN A 589 -16.66 -37.12 64.83
C GLN A 589 -15.77 -38.34 64.51
N HIS A 590 -15.38 -39.05 65.57
CA HIS A 590 -14.76 -40.37 65.57
C HIS A 590 -15.28 -41.09 66.82
N GLU A 591 -15.86 -42.30 66.79
CA GLU A 591 -16.15 -43.21 65.68
C GLU A 591 -17.54 -43.85 65.85
N ALA A 592 -18.18 -44.25 64.75
CA ALA A 592 -19.51 -44.88 64.77
C ALA A 592 -19.62 -46.06 63.81
N GLN A 593 -18.76 -47.08 63.95
CA GLN A 593 -18.98 -48.39 63.31
C GLN A 593 -18.47 -49.57 64.16
N LYS A 594 -19.42 -50.42 64.58
CA LYS A 594 -19.30 -51.84 64.97
C LYS A 594 -18.45 -52.21 66.21
N ALA A 595 -19.16 -52.51 67.31
CA ALA A 595 -18.94 -53.76 68.07
C ALA A 595 -20.19 -54.14 68.91
N ASP A 596 -20.56 -55.41 68.82
CA ASP A 596 -21.16 -56.30 69.83
C ASP A 596 -22.29 -55.84 70.75
N GLU A 597 -23.51 -56.14 70.29
CA GLU A 597 -24.52 -56.93 71.01
C GLU A 597 -24.04 -57.68 72.28
N LYS A 598 -24.47 -57.23 73.49
CA LYS A 598 -25.14 -58.10 74.49
C LYS A 598 -25.78 -57.35 75.66
N ALA A 599 -26.81 -57.98 76.24
CA ALA A 599 -27.64 -57.45 77.32
C ALA A 599 -26.95 -57.46 78.70
N HIS A 600 -27.48 -56.66 79.64
CA HIS A 600 -28.17 -57.03 80.91
C HIS A 600 -28.71 -55.71 81.51
N ALA A 601 -30.00 -55.47 81.79
CA ALA A 601 -31.02 -56.17 82.60
C ALA A 601 -30.94 -55.87 84.12
N GLY A 602 -31.88 -55.05 84.63
CA GLY A 602 -32.03 -54.71 86.07
C GLY A 602 -32.75 -53.36 86.31
N PRO A 603 -33.82 -53.25 87.15
CA PRO A 603 -34.60 -52.00 87.30
C PRO A 603 -34.81 -51.50 88.76
N GLN A 604 -35.51 -50.35 88.88
CA GLN A 604 -36.36 -49.83 90.00
C GLN A 604 -35.94 -48.50 90.68
N ASP A 605 -36.93 -47.60 90.79
CA ASP A 605 -36.99 -46.37 91.62
C ASP A 605 -37.44 -46.69 93.08
N PRO A 606 -37.66 -45.71 94.01
CA PRO A 606 -37.26 -44.29 94.05
C PRO A 606 -36.61 -43.87 95.42
N ASP A 607 -36.35 -42.55 95.56
CA ASP A 607 -36.29 -41.76 96.81
C ASP A 607 -35.40 -42.19 98.00
N ALA A 608 -34.23 -41.52 98.13
CA ALA A 608 -33.69 -41.04 99.42
C ALA A 608 -32.58 -39.96 99.24
N ASP A 609 -31.53 -40.28 98.48
CA ASP A 609 -30.22 -39.59 98.60
C ASP A 609 -29.96 -38.47 97.56
N ALA A 610 -30.99 -38.05 96.82
CA ALA A 610 -30.84 -37.11 95.68
C ALA A 610 -30.33 -35.71 96.06
N VAL A 611 -30.48 -35.29 97.32
CA VAL A 611 -30.08 -33.93 97.78
C VAL A 611 -28.61 -33.88 98.22
N ASP A 612 -28.12 -34.87 98.96
CA ASP A 612 -26.73 -34.88 99.43
C ASP A 612 -25.75 -35.15 98.27
N HIS A 613 -26.12 -36.02 97.32
CA HIS A 613 -25.33 -36.20 96.09
C HIS A 613 -25.30 -34.93 95.22
N ALA A 614 -26.37 -34.14 95.18
CA ALA A 614 -26.38 -32.86 94.47
C ALA A 614 -25.42 -31.83 95.10
N ILE A 615 -25.39 -31.73 96.44
CA ILE A 615 -24.50 -30.80 97.16
C ILE A 615 -23.04 -31.26 97.07
N GLN A 616 -22.77 -32.58 97.04
CA GLN A 616 -21.42 -33.10 96.91
C GLN A 616 -20.83 -32.88 95.51
N GLY A 617 -21.62 -33.01 94.44
CA GLY A 617 -21.19 -32.71 93.07
C GLY A 617 -20.82 -31.23 92.84
N ILE A 618 -21.52 -30.30 93.51
CA ILE A 618 -21.23 -28.86 93.40
C ILE A 618 -19.87 -28.48 94.02
N LYS A 619 -19.35 -29.26 94.98
CA LYS A 619 -18.03 -29.00 95.59
C LYS A 619 -16.83 -29.36 94.72
N GLU A 620 -16.98 -30.24 93.73
CA GLU A 620 -15.92 -30.50 92.75
C GLU A 620 -15.93 -29.50 91.59
N LEU A 621 -17.04 -28.78 91.38
CA LEU A 621 -17.21 -27.80 90.30
C LEU A 621 -16.58 -26.41 90.59
N VAL A 622 -15.75 -26.28 91.64
CA VAL A 622 -15.06 -25.02 92.00
C VAL A 622 -13.56 -25.25 92.16
N THR A 623 -12.90 -25.72 91.10
CA THR A 623 -11.44 -25.80 91.03
C THR A 623 -10.83 -24.40 90.91
N VAL A 624 -10.47 -23.76 92.04
CA VAL A 624 -9.78 -22.45 92.04
C VAL A 624 -8.33 -22.62 91.58
N ARG A 625 -8.14 -22.78 90.27
CA ARG A 625 -6.83 -22.77 89.61
C ARG A 625 -6.44 -21.32 89.35
N ARG A 626 -5.34 -20.85 89.96
CA ARG A 626 -4.71 -19.61 89.49
C ARG A 626 -4.21 -19.81 88.07
N ILE A 627 -4.68 -18.96 87.17
CA ILE A 627 -4.20 -18.89 85.79
C ILE A 627 -3.20 -17.72 85.79
N ASP A 628 -1.95 -18.01 86.15
CA ASP A 628 -0.86 -17.01 86.15
C ASP A 628 -0.30 -16.80 84.72
N ARG A 629 -1.22 -16.59 83.78
CA ARG A 629 -1.02 -16.05 82.42
C ARG A 629 -2.25 -15.19 82.09
N GLY A 630 -2.07 -14.15 81.28
CA GLY A 630 -3.20 -13.38 80.77
C GLY A 630 -4.20 -14.27 80.04
N VAL A 631 -5.48 -13.87 80.05
CA VAL A 631 -6.48 -14.48 79.16
C VAL A 631 -6.22 -13.93 77.76
N ASP A 632 -5.31 -14.58 77.03
CA ASP A 632 -5.08 -14.32 75.62
C ASP A 632 -6.43 -14.47 74.89
N ALA A 633 -6.82 -13.44 74.15
CA ALA A 633 -8.18 -13.32 73.63
C ALA A 633 -8.47 -14.46 72.63
N LEU A 634 -9.60 -15.15 72.82
CA LEU A 634 -10.07 -16.16 71.89
C LEU A 634 -10.45 -15.48 70.57
N LEU A 635 -9.57 -15.59 69.56
CA LEU A 635 -9.83 -15.09 68.22
C LEU A 635 -11.12 -15.70 67.67
N THR A 636 -12.04 -14.86 67.19
CA THR A 636 -13.24 -15.33 66.50
C THR A 636 -12.85 -15.89 65.11
N PRO A 637 -13.65 -16.79 64.52
CA PRO A 637 -13.41 -17.26 63.16
C PRO A 637 -13.33 -16.12 62.12
N GLU A 638 -14.07 -15.04 62.35
CA GLU A 638 -14.04 -13.80 61.56
C GLU A 638 -12.69 -13.05 61.69
N GLN A 639 -12.12 -12.99 62.90
CA GLN A 639 -10.79 -12.43 63.13
C GLN A 639 -9.70 -13.28 62.47
N VAL A 640 -9.76 -14.61 62.59
CA VAL A 640 -8.83 -15.52 61.90
C VAL A 640 -8.88 -15.31 60.38
N HIS A 641 -10.08 -15.22 59.80
CA HIS A 641 -10.23 -14.93 58.37
C HIS A 641 -9.67 -13.56 57.99
N THR A 642 -9.86 -12.54 58.85
CA THR A 642 -9.31 -11.19 58.62
C THR A 642 -7.78 -11.19 58.60
N LEU A 643 -7.12 -11.93 59.51
CA LEU A 643 -5.65 -12.09 59.52
C LEU A 643 -5.12 -12.76 58.25
N GLN A 644 -5.86 -13.75 57.72
CA GLN A 644 -5.56 -14.42 56.45
C GLN A 644 -5.74 -13.48 55.25
N GLN A 645 -6.84 -12.71 55.18
CA GLN A 645 -7.11 -11.75 54.11
C GLN A 645 -6.03 -10.65 54.02
N ILE A 646 -5.56 -10.14 55.15
CA ILE A 646 -4.47 -9.14 55.19
C ILE A 646 -3.16 -9.73 54.66
N LEU A 647 -2.87 -11.02 54.93
CA LEU A 647 -1.69 -11.70 54.42
C LEU A 647 -1.79 -11.99 52.90
N ILE A 648 -2.96 -12.38 52.40
CA ILE A 648 -3.23 -12.51 50.96
C ILE A 648 -3.03 -11.16 50.25
N LEU A 649 -3.55 -10.07 50.82
CA LEU A 649 -3.37 -8.71 50.27
C LEU A 649 -1.89 -8.28 50.20
N LYS A 650 -1.06 -8.69 51.17
CA LYS A 650 0.40 -8.47 51.13
C LYS A 650 1.07 -9.27 50.01
N PHE A 651 0.64 -10.50 49.72
CA PHE A 651 1.15 -11.27 48.58
C PHE A 651 0.69 -10.71 47.22
N GLU A 652 -0.57 -10.30 47.06
CA GLU A 652 -1.03 -9.61 45.85
C GLU A 652 -0.29 -8.26 45.64
N THR A 653 0.00 -7.52 46.71
CA THR A 653 0.85 -6.31 46.65
C THR A 653 2.27 -6.64 46.20
N THR A 654 2.84 -7.74 46.72
CA THR A 654 4.16 -8.25 46.30
C THR A 654 4.15 -8.66 44.81
N ARG A 655 3.09 -9.32 44.35
CA ARG A 655 2.91 -9.74 42.95
C ARG A 655 2.76 -8.54 42.01
N ALA A 656 2.06 -7.49 42.46
CA ALA A 656 1.97 -6.22 41.74
C ALA A 656 3.30 -5.46 41.67
N ALA A 657 4.14 -5.54 42.71
CA ALA A 657 5.49 -4.96 42.71
C ALA A 657 6.43 -5.72 41.75
N LEU A 658 6.39 -7.06 41.79
CA LEU A 658 7.12 -7.95 40.87
C LEU A 658 6.79 -7.64 39.41
N LEU A 659 5.50 -7.53 39.06
CA LEU A 659 5.03 -7.20 37.70
C LEU A 659 5.40 -5.77 37.24
N ARG A 660 5.85 -4.90 38.15
CA ARG A 660 6.36 -3.55 37.87
C ARG A 660 7.89 -3.44 37.96
N ASN A 661 8.57 -4.56 38.22
CA ASN A 661 10.00 -4.65 38.51
C ASN A 661 10.48 -3.73 39.66
N ASP A 662 9.62 -3.43 40.64
CA ASP A 662 9.96 -2.62 41.80
C ASP A 662 10.60 -3.50 42.88
N GLU A 663 11.93 -3.70 42.80
CA GLU A 663 12.69 -4.51 43.75
C GLU A 663 12.51 -4.01 45.19
N ARG A 664 12.36 -2.70 45.40
CA ARG A 664 12.19 -2.13 46.74
C ARG A 664 10.82 -2.50 47.30
N LEU A 665 9.73 -2.20 46.59
CA LEU A 665 8.39 -2.51 47.06
C LEU A 665 8.15 -4.02 47.19
N TYR A 666 8.78 -4.83 46.33
CA TYR A 666 8.78 -6.29 46.44
C TYR A 666 9.45 -6.77 47.73
N ARG A 667 10.67 -6.28 48.02
CA ARG A 667 11.40 -6.65 49.25
C ARG A 667 10.75 -6.12 50.52
N ASP A 668 10.27 -4.87 50.49
CA ASP A 668 9.55 -4.26 51.60
C ASP A 668 8.26 -5.06 51.88
N SER A 669 7.47 -5.42 50.86
CA SER A 669 6.24 -6.23 51.00
C SER A 669 6.48 -7.67 51.51
N LEU A 670 7.56 -8.34 51.07
CA LEU A 670 7.93 -9.67 51.60
C LEU A 670 8.38 -9.61 53.07
N ASN A 671 9.10 -8.56 53.47
CA ASN A 671 9.44 -8.34 54.88
C ASN A 671 8.18 -8.04 55.71
N ASP A 672 7.26 -7.24 55.16
CA ASP A 672 5.96 -6.92 55.74
C ASP A 672 5.04 -8.14 55.91
N ALA A 673 5.15 -9.13 55.01
CA ALA A 673 4.48 -10.42 55.12
C ALA A 673 5.17 -11.35 56.14
N THR A 674 6.51 -11.32 56.20
CA THR A 674 7.31 -12.07 57.17
C THR A 674 6.93 -11.67 58.60
N GLY A 675 6.99 -10.37 58.91
CA GLY A 675 6.64 -9.86 60.25
C GLY A 675 5.18 -10.11 60.63
N TRP A 676 4.25 -10.00 59.67
CA TRP A 676 2.83 -10.31 59.89
C TRP A 676 2.60 -11.77 60.27
N ILE A 677 3.34 -12.71 59.65
CA ILE A 677 3.32 -14.13 60.00
C ILE A 677 3.92 -14.35 61.40
N GLU A 678 5.08 -13.76 61.69
CA GLU A 678 5.78 -13.91 62.98
C GLU A 678 5.01 -13.33 64.18
N GLU A 679 4.14 -12.34 63.96
CA GLU A 679 3.31 -11.70 64.99
C GLU A 679 1.96 -12.42 65.24
N HIS A 680 1.37 -13.04 64.21
CA HIS A 680 -0.03 -13.52 64.25
C HIS A 680 -0.21 -15.05 64.09
N PHE A 681 0.80 -15.79 63.61
CA PHE A 681 0.70 -17.21 63.26
C PHE A 681 1.73 -18.09 63.98
N ASP A 682 1.39 -19.34 64.27
CA ASP A 682 2.24 -20.20 65.12
C ASP A 682 3.51 -20.68 64.39
N VAL A 683 4.60 -19.96 64.60
CA VAL A 683 5.97 -20.24 64.11
C VAL A 683 6.57 -21.58 64.59
N ASN A 684 5.91 -22.28 65.52
CA ASN A 684 6.31 -23.62 65.97
C ASN A 684 5.79 -24.73 65.03
N GLN A 685 4.82 -24.43 64.16
CA GLN A 685 4.20 -25.40 63.26
C GLN A 685 4.94 -25.49 61.92
N ASP A 686 5.13 -26.71 61.41
CA ASP A 686 5.93 -26.95 60.20
C ASP A 686 5.41 -26.17 58.98
N ALA A 687 4.09 -26.07 58.80
CA ALA A 687 3.47 -25.31 57.71
C ALA A 687 3.84 -23.81 57.72
N THR A 688 3.89 -23.19 58.91
CA THR A 688 4.31 -21.79 59.07
C THR A 688 5.81 -21.63 58.76
N ARG A 689 6.63 -22.59 59.21
CA ARG A 689 8.09 -22.59 59.02
C ARG A 689 8.48 -22.79 57.55
N ASP A 690 7.82 -23.69 56.83
CA ASP A 690 8.02 -23.87 55.40
C ASP A 690 7.53 -22.66 54.59
N THR A 691 6.43 -22.03 54.99
CA THR A 691 5.94 -20.78 54.36
C THR A 691 6.93 -19.63 54.53
N LEU A 692 7.47 -19.42 55.74
CA LEU A 692 8.54 -18.45 55.99
C LEU A 692 9.81 -18.76 55.19
N LYS A 693 10.18 -20.03 55.10
CA LYS A 693 11.34 -20.50 54.31
C LYS A 693 11.17 -20.28 52.80
N ASP A 694 9.96 -20.44 52.27
CA ASP A 694 9.65 -20.13 50.87
C ASP A 694 9.72 -18.61 50.60
N ILE A 695 9.19 -17.78 51.51
CA ILE A 695 9.32 -16.31 51.46
C ILE A 695 10.79 -15.86 51.46
N VAL A 696 11.65 -16.50 52.26
CA VAL A 696 13.09 -16.20 52.30
C VAL A 696 13.76 -16.47 50.94
N LYS A 697 13.46 -17.60 50.27
CA LYS A 697 13.99 -17.89 48.92
C LYS A 697 13.62 -16.80 47.91
N LEU A 698 12.35 -16.37 47.93
CA LEU A 698 11.83 -15.34 47.02
C LEU A 698 12.50 -13.98 47.25
N ARG A 699 12.85 -13.65 48.50
CA ARG A 699 13.57 -12.42 48.87
C ARG A 699 15.06 -12.43 48.49
N GLU A 700 15.66 -13.62 48.35
CA GLU A 700 17.05 -13.81 47.91
C GLU A 700 17.22 -13.70 46.39
N GLN A 701 16.15 -13.81 45.60
CA GLN A 701 16.16 -13.54 44.17
C GLN A 701 16.28 -12.03 43.89
N SER A 702 17.26 -11.64 43.07
CA SER A 702 17.49 -10.25 42.66
C SER A 702 16.70 -9.92 41.38
N LEU A 703 15.75 -8.98 41.46
CA LEU A 703 14.93 -8.58 40.30
C LEU A 703 15.69 -7.64 39.34
N ASN A 704 16.66 -6.88 39.85
CA ASN A 704 17.40 -5.88 39.07
C ASN A 704 18.51 -6.51 38.20
N VAL A 705 18.21 -6.69 36.91
CA VAL A 705 19.16 -7.09 35.87
C VAL A 705 19.57 -5.86 35.05
N ALA A 706 20.84 -5.46 35.13
CA ALA A 706 21.35 -4.33 34.36
C ALA A 706 21.52 -4.71 32.87
N TYR A 707 20.57 -4.30 32.03
CA TYR A 707 20.57 -4.60 30.60
C TYR A 707 21.71 -3.87 29.83
N PRO A 708 22.27 -4.48 28.77
CA PRO A 708 23.23 -3.82 27.91
C PRO A 708 22.55 -2.76 27.02
N ASP A 709 23.27 -1.67 26.76
CA ASP A 709 22.84 -0.64 25.81
C ASP A 709 22.79 -1.17 24.36
N ILE A 710 21.58 -1.15 23.77
CA ILE A 710 21.27 -1.54 22.39
C ILE A 710 20.97 -0.34 21.46
N SER A 711 21.37 0.87 21.84
CA SER A 711 21.01 2.09 21.10
C SER A 711 21.87 2.34 19.86
N LYS A 712 22.93 1.57 19.60
CA LYS A 712 23.97 1.95 18.61
C LYS A 712 23.52 1.67 17.19
N SER A 713 22.83 0.55 16.96
CA SER A 713 22.19 0.26 15.67
C SER A 713 21.16 1.35 15.31
N LEU A 714 20.30 1.73 16.24
CA LEU A 714 19.31 2.81 16.09
C LEU A 714 19.97 4.15 15.72
N VAL A 715 20.99 4.58 16.47
CA VAL A 715 21.69 5.85 16.23
C VAL A 715 22.45 5.84 14.89
N MET A 716 22.98 4.69 14.46
CA MET A 716 23.56 4.56 13.11
C MET A 716 22.51 4.64 12.00
N LEU A 717 21.33 4.05 12.21
CA LEU A 717 20.23 4.06 11.24
C LEU A 717 19.64 5.47 11.07
N GLN A 718 19.50 6.23 12.16
CA GLN A 718 19.13 7.65 12.15
C GLN A 718 20.13 8.55 11.40
N ASN A 719 21.35 8.07 11.17
CA ASN A 719 22.41 8.77 10.43
C ASN A 719 22.72 8.09 9.08
N ILE A 720 21.78 7.31 8.52
CA ILE A 720 22.04 6.48 7.35
C ILE A 720 22.42 7.27 6.09
N GLU A 721 22.01 8.52 5.93
CA GLU A 721 22.48 9.38 4.82
C GLU A 721 24.00 9.50 4.77
N LYS A 722 24.64 9.65 5.94
CA LYS A 722 26.10 9.67 6.06
C LYS A 722 26.72 8.31 5.70
N LEU A 723 26.07 7.22 6.10
CA LEU A 723 26.52 5.86 5.77
C LEU A 723 26.34 5.54 4.28
N ARG A 724 25.33 6.11 3.62
CA ARG A 724 25.11 6.06 2.16
C ARG A 724 26.22 6.79 1.42
N LEU A 725 26.52 8.04 1.81
CA LEU A 725 27.65 8.78 1.25
C LEU A 725 28.98 8.02 1.43
N GLU A 726 29.25 7.48 2.63
CA GLU A 726 30.43 6.64 2.86
C GLU A 726 30.44 5.34 2.04
N ALA A 727 29.28 4.76 1.72
CA ALA A 727 29.16 3.54 0.90
C ALA A 727 29.34 3.83 -0.60
N GLU A 728 28.75 4.91 -1.11
CA GLU A 728 28.97 5.39 -2.48
C GLU A 728 30.44 5.71 -2.72
N ASP A 729 31.07 6.41 -1.78
CA ASP A 729 32.49 6.77 -1.81
C ASP A 729 33.40 5.52 -1.81
N GLN A 730 33.03 4.46 -1.07
CA GLN A 730 33.68 3.14 -1.12
C GLN A 730 33.45 2.41 -2.46
N ILE A 731 32.24 2.47 -3.02
CA ILE A 731 31.89 1.86 -4.32
C ILE A 731 32.66 2.54 -5.46
N LEU A 732 32.78 3.87 -5.44
CA LEU A 732 33.56 4.66 -6.39
C LEU A 732 35.06 4.30 -6.30
N LYS A 733 35.65 4.35 -5.10
CA LYS A 733 37.06 3.95 -4.88
C LYS A 733 37.34 2.51 -5.30
N LYS A 734 36.38 1.60 -5.08
CA LYS A 734 36.46 0.20 -5.54
C LYS A 734 36.39 0.10 -7.06
N LYS A 735 35.52 0.86 -7.73
CA LYS A 735 35.40 0.92 -9.20
C LYS A 735 36.70 1.43 -9.84
N ASP A 736 37.30 2.48 -9.29
CA ASP A 736 38.59 3.00 -9.74
C ASP A 736 39.74 2.01 -9.51
N SER A 737 39.73 1.29 -8.36
CA SER A 737 40.74 0.25 -8.07
C SER A 737 40.70 -0.95 -9.03
N VAL A 738 39.56 -1.21 -9.68
CA VAL A 738 39.37 -2.31 -10.66
C VAL A 738 39.68 -1.85 -12.09
N ALA A 739 39.79 -0.54 -12.35
CA ALA A 739 40.08 0.02 -13.68
C ALA A 739 41.56 -0.14 -14.14
N ALA A 740 42.43 -0.72 -13.31
CA ALA A 740 43.77 -1.15 -13.67
C ALA A 740 43.92 -2.65 -13.36
N PRO A 741 44.18 -3.49 -14.38
CA PRO A 741 45.49 -3.42 -15.04
C PRO A 741 45.42 -3.29 -16.57
N ARG A 742 46.24 -2.38 -17.13
CA ARG A 742 46.62 -2.44 -18.55
C ARG A 742 47.57 -3.62 -18.77
N ALA A 743 47.31 -4.42 -19.81
CA ALA A 743 48.20 -5.49 -20.22
C ALA A 743 49.57 -4.96 -20.69
N GLU A 744 50.66 -5.63 -20.28
CA GLU A 744 51.97 -5.42 -20.89
C GLU A 744 51.99 -5.99 -22.34
N PRO A 745 52.52 -5.27 -23.33
CA PRO A 745 52.78 -5.84 -24.66
C PRO A 745 53.97 -6.82 -24.61
N PRO A 746 54.01 -7.84 -25.49
CA PRO A 746 55.02 -8.89 -25.44
C PRO A 746 56.44 -8.36 -25.75
N LYS A 747 57.41 -8.71 -24.89
CA LYS A 747 58.83 -8.39 -25.08
C LYS A 747 59.44 -9.17 -26.26
N ALA A 748 59.92 -8.44 -27.26
CA ALA A 748 60.88 -8.96 -28.23
C ALA A 748 62.30 -9.05 -27.64
N ALA A 749 63.15 -9.92 -28.21
CA ALA A 749 64.54 -10.11 -27.80
C ALA A 749 65.47 -8.99 -28.34
N PRO A 750 66.68 -8.77 -27.75
CA PRO A 750 67.38 -7.49 -27.86
C PRO A 750 68.58 -7.45 -28.82
N THR A 751 68.89 -6.25 -29.35
CA THR A 751 70.24 -5.69 -29.64
C THR A 751 70.10 -4.34 -30.38
N PRO A 752 71.12 -3.46 -30.43
CA PRO A 752 72.05 -3.04 -29.38
C PRO A 752 72.03 -1.49 -29.16
N VAL A 753 72.64 -1.00 -28.07
CA VAL A 753 72.71 0.45 -27.74
C VAL A 753 74.02 1.10 -28.21
N PRO A 754 73.99 2.30 -28.82
CA PRO A 754 75.18 3.15 -28.98
C PRO A 754 75.31 4.21 -27.87
N ALA A 755 76.41 4.08 -27.10
CA ALA A 755 77.17 5.13 -26.39
C ALA A 755 76.46 6.29 -25.65
N ALA A 756 76.61 6.28 -24.32
CA ALA A 756 76.96 7.47 -23.53
C ALA A 756 78.05 7.09 -22.50
N ALA A 757 79.01 7.98 -22.24
CA ALA A 757 80.13 7.81 -21.31
C ALA A 757 80.12 8.97 -20.29
N PRO A 758 80.81 8.91 -19.12
CA PRO A 758 82.26 8.69 -19.04
C PRO A 758 82.76 7.69 -17.96
N GLU A 759 84.05 7.36 -18.12
CA GLU A 759 85.12 6.95 -17.18
C GLU A 759 84.85 6.87 -15.66
N ALA A 760 85.55 6.08 -14.82
CA ALA A 760 86.52 4.96 -14.91
C ALA A 760 86.94 4.58 -13.44
N PRO A 761 87.62 3.44 -13.17
CA PRO A 761 87.57 2.77 -11.84
C PRO A 761 88.96 2.71 -11.11
N PRO A 762 89.20 1.86 -10.07
CA PRO A 762 89.29 0.39 -10.18
C PRO A 762 88.59 -0.43 -9.05
N ALA A 763 88.71 -1.76 -9.12
CA ALA A 763 88.09 -2.79 -8.25
C ALA A 763 89.21 -3.65 -7.58
N PRO A 764 89.10 -4.96 -7.19
CA PRO A 764 87.94 -5.88 -7.07
C PRO A 764 87.93 -6.84 -5.83
N ALA A 765 86.81 -7.57 -5.60
CA ALA A 765 86.79 -9.00 -5.19
C ALA A 765 85.35 -9.58 -5.15
N VAL A 766 85.21 -10.91 -5.24
CA VAL A 766 83.96 -11.73 -5.31
C VAL A 766 84.29 -13.17 -4.82
N PRO A 767 83.40 -14.20 -4.80
CA PRO A 767 81.92 -14.26 -4.81
C PRO A 767 81.32 -15.24 -3.74
N THR A 768 79.99 -15.40 -3.67
CA THR A 768 79.21 -16.67 -3.91
C THR A 768 77.80 -16.71 -3.27
N LYS A 769 76.98 -17.62 -3.81
CA LYS A 769 75.59 -18.06 -3.49
C LYS A 769 75.54 -19.58 -3.94
N PRO A 770 74.44 -20.40 -3.90
CA PRO A 770 73.02 -20.14 -3.56
C PRO A 770 72.23 -21.29 -2.83
N SER A 771 70.90 -21.10 -2.71
CA SER A 771 69.82 -22.06 -3.06
C SER A 771 69.14 -23.02 -2.06
N LYS A 772 67.79 -22.91 -2.08
CA LYS A 772 66.74 -23.95 -2.34
C LYS A 772 65.85 -24.50 -1.20
N ASN A 773 64.53 -24.27 -1.39
CA ASN A 773 63.36 -25.19 -1.38
C ASN A 773 63.05 -26.13 -0.17
N ALA A 774 61.79 -26.53 0.11
CA ALA A 774 60.44 -26.03 -0.25
C ALA A 774 59.31 -26.87 0.45
N LYS A 775 58.06 -26.39 0.36
CA LYS A 775 56.74 -27.10 0.37
C LYS A 775 56.07 -27.63 1.67
N ASP A 776 54.83 -27.16 1.83
CA ASP A 776 53.54 -27.86 2.11
C ASP A 776 53.40 -28.92 3.23
N LYS A 777 52.54 -28.65 4.25
CA LYS A 777 51.19 -29.28 4.44
C LYS A 777 50.46 -28.85 5.73
N GLU A 778 49.20 -29.27 5.86
CA GLU A 778 48.15 -28.78 6.80
C GLU A 778 47.72 -29.85 7.88
N PRO A 779 46.65 -29.71 8.71
CA PRO A 779 46.71 -30.00 10.16
C PRO A 779 45.91 -31.25 10.61
N PRO A 780 45.84 -31.53 11.93
CA PRO A 780 44.53 -31.38 12.61
C PRO A 780 44.62 -30.85 14.07
N ALA A 781 43.48 -30.81 14.78
CA ALA A 781 43.29 -30.27 16.14
C ALA A 781 43.03 -31.35 17.23
N LYS A 782 43.07 -30.98 18.54
CA LYS A 782 42.02 -31.28 19.57
C LYS A 782 42.34 -30.84 21.03
N LEU A 783 41.36 -30.10 21.62
CA LEU A 783 40.81 -30.11 23.01
C LEU A 783 41.64 -30.11 24.32
N LYS A 784 41.20 -29.22 25.23
CA LYS A 784 41.06 -29.34 26.72
C LYS A 784 42.37 -29.22 27.58
N PRO A 785 42.28 -29.03 28.92
CA PRO A 785 42.15 -27.69 29.54
C PRO A 785 43.14 -27.45 30.72
N ASP A 786 43.11 -26.29 31.41
CA ASP A 786 43.28 -26.19 32.89
C ASP A 786 43.21 -24.75 33.45
N THR A 787 42.94 -24.67 34.77
CA THR A 787 42.92 -23.49 35.66
C THR A 787 43.12 -23.99 37.12
N PRO A 788 43.46 -23.16 38.15
CA PRO A 788 43.67 -21.70 38.19
C PRO A 788 44.84 -21.16 39.08
N LYS A 789 45.16 -19.85 38.93
CA LYS A 789 45.67 -18.91 39.98
C LYS A 789 47.06 -19.21 40.63
N PRO A 790 47.62 -18.32 41.50
CA PRO A 790 47.20 -16.95 41.87
C PRO A 790 48.27 -15.83 41.73
N GLY A 791 47.80 -14.62 41.44
CA GLY A 791 47.99 -13.45 42.32
C GLY A 791 49.28 -12.62 42.23
N GLU A 792 49.13 -11.36 41.81
CA GLU A 792 49.86 -10.22 42.38
C GLU A 792 49.01 -8.94 42.27
N ALA A 793 49.35 -7.91 43.05
CA ALA A 793 48.68 -6.60 43.03
C ALA A 793 49.73 -5.49 43.13
N PRO A 794 49.44 -4.29 42.58
CA PRO A 794 49.80 -3.10 43.35
C PRO A 794 48.81 -1.93 43.27
N LYS A 795 48.48 -1.43 44.47
CA LYS A 795 48.50 -0.01 44.92
C LYS A 795 47.98 1.13 44.02
N THR A 796 47.19 1.99 44.67
CA THR A 796 46.90 3.39 44.31
C THR A 796 48.16 4.28 44.26
N PRO A 797 47.99 5.49 43.71
CA PRO A 797 48.31 6.69 44.50
C PRO A 797 47.13 7.68 44.60
N GLU A 798 47.21 8.57 45.59
CA GLU A 798 46.27 9.68 45.80
C GLU A 798 46.64 10.90 44.94
N SER A 799 45.67 11.77 44.64
CA SER A 799 45.92 13.22 44.56
C SER A 799 44.63 14.02 44.78
N SER A 800 44.69 14.96 45.70
CA SER A 800 43.61 15.86 46.15
C SER A 800 43.22 16.97 45.16
N ALA A 801 41.95 17.38 45.15
CA ALA A 801 41.56 18.78 44.92
C ALA A 801 40.14 19.08 45.46
N THR A 802 39.99 20.08 46.35
CA THR A 802 38.70 20.69 46.74
C THR A 802 38.98 22.08 47.34
N PRO A 803 38.23 23.12 46.93
CA PRO A 803 37.26 23.80 47.82
C PRO A 803 35.91 24.01 47.10
N GLU A 804 34.71 23.91 47.72
CA GLU A 804 34.14 24.52 48.94
C GLU A 804 33.61 25.97 48.73
N VAL A 805 32.61 26.39 49.55
CA VAL A 805 31.84 27.67 49.57
C VAL A 805 30.65 27.73 48.56
N LYS A 806 29.40 28.03 48.94
CA LYS A 806 28.60 27.96 50.20
C LYS A 806 27.10 28.23 49.91
N PRO A 807 26.12 27.72 50.68
CA PRO A 807 24.70 27.99 50.44
C PRO A 807 24.08 29.10 51.32
N LYS A 808 23.13 29.86 50.74
CA LYS A 808 22.01 30.65 51.33
C LYS A 808 21.33 31.43 50.18
N GLU A 809 20.06 31.82 50.24
CA GLU A 809 19.04 31.67 51.31
C GLU A 809 17.97 30.63 50.96
#